data_AF-A0A1Q8BF27-F1
#
_entry.id   AF-A0A1Q8BF27-F1
#
_cell.length_a   1.000
_cell.length_b   1.000
_cell.length_c   1.000
_cell.angle_alpha   90.00
_cell.angle_beta   90.00
_cell.angle_gamma   90.00
#
_symmetry.space_group_name_H-M   'P 1'
#
loop_
_entity.id
_entity.type
_entity.pdbx_description
1 polymer ?
#
loop_
_entity_poly.entity_id
_entity_poly.type
_entity_poly.pdbx_seq_one_letter_code
_entity_poly.pdbx_strand_id
1 'polypeptide(L)'
;MYNLLKNKRLILTLPLFLAASLLLPLNIVPMAHASPGTGLVCITASTSATSCPTSAPSLGPFNVGDTFSIGAFVQASDAMGGFDVFVASNPAYVSPMSAALGPLIASPSLTSVCVNGSAQTGSCTTGSANGPGVVEVTTIESSGGNECGGISPCSGMAFTITYQVVGATPSTTLFYPTSSGCSTSSVSSPPNTCVLIADAFGTTLPENIQAASVTIALPNAIVCITSPATATPCNVGRPQIPVVFGSTYTFGVRVQNSQPLSGFSIYVAVNRQYLNPLNATLGPLIPSPDPSLTIICINDISVVGSCTPNSANGPGVVEVQTADSSGSNVCSATPCSGLAFTITYQVVGVTPTTPGDYPTNAACSVTSVASPPNECVEVLDNVGTTVPESIQGADLIQTHPVDNSTIIKSCGPSPVVVGQQTMCSVTVTDPSPSAPVAPIGPVTWQSSGSGSFNPSTCQLQAINSFQSQCSTTYTPTHVGTGTTSISVIYPGDTIHSGGTDPFNLGVLPASATLSSVPINDQTGSPVDPAGVPQGIPVHDQAIMIAGTGFPVEGACSVPGTCTLTYTWYSGGVCSGTGTLVGVVTIRPANDVPGSPSVTLSAPTSPTVYSFNAVYNNDTLDNNRVSSCTSFTVLPAPHFTAGKLHWTHHLSLSKSASTQSWTAIVANPLSSSVKLVVRIVGISTTNPGNSFDVTCGVTCVNTASGGVNATPGLTPVTVGAGVSTSFSFNQIVSGFNNEKVSFTATLFYATGTIYTHSDSKSGAFAVVP
;
A
#
# COMPACT_ATOMS: atom_id res chain seq x y z
N MET A 1 0.85 24.20 67.39
CA MET A 1 -0.55 24.58 67.74
C MET A 1 -1.27 23.30 68.14
N TYR A 2 -2.05 23.33 69.23
CA TYR A 2 -2.89 22.26 69.81
C TYR A 2 -2.27 21.23 70.79
N ASN A 3 -2.40 21.60 72.08
CA ASN A 3 -2.57 20.74 73.26
C ASN A 3 -3.94 20.02 73.25
N LEU A 4 -4.06 18.87 73.93
CA LEU A 4 -5.21 18.49 74.80
C LEU A 4 -4.86 17.18 75.54
N LEU A 5 -4.52 17.22 76.83
CA LEU A 5 -5.43 17.09 78.01
C LEU A 5 -5.97 15.65 78.22
N LYS A 6 -5.40 14.94 79.20
CA LYS A 6 -5.99 14.65 80.52
C LYS A 6 -7.22 13.75 80.49
N ASN A 7 -7.11 12.59 81.15
CA ASN A 7 -8.06 12.31 82.23
C ASN A 7 -7.45 11.49 83.35
N LYS A 8 -7.67 11.99 84.57
CA LYS A 8 -7.14 11.50 85.84
C LYS A 8 -8.35 11.27 86.74
N ARG A 9 -8.27 10.23 87.57
CA ARG A 9 -9.09 9.89 88.76
C ARG A 9 -10.17 8.82 88.53
N LEU A 10 -10.01 7.68 89.17
CA LEU A 10 -10.80 7.40 90.37
C LEU A 10 -10.06 6.43 91.32
N ILE A 11 -9.77 6.95 92.52
CA ILE A 11 -9.32 6.24 93.72
C ILE A 11 -10.58 5.98 94.55
N LEU A 12 -10.69 4.76 95.10
CA LEU A 12 -11.44 4.27 96.29
C LEU A 12 -11.87 2.84 95.91
N THR A 13 -11.40 1.76 96.54
CA THR A 13 -11.56 1.45 97.96
C THR A 13 -10.52 0.43 98.45
N LEU A 14 -9.70 0.87 99.39
CA LEU A 14 -8.98 0.08 100.40
C LEU A 14 -9.70 0.49 101.71
N PRO A 15 -10.58 -0.32 102.33
CA PRO A 15 -10.15 -1.45 103.16
C PRO A 15 -11.24 -2.53 103.42
N LEU A 16 -11.04 -3.75 102.93
CA LEU A 16 -11.63 -4.95 103.54
C LEU A 16 -10.69 -6.12 103.21
N PHE A 17 -10.43 -6.99 104.18
CA PHE A 17 -9.45 -8.09 104.17
C PHE A 17 -8.04 -7.75 104.65
N LEU A 18 -7.97 -7.09 105.81
CA LEU A 18 -6.86 -7.24 106.77
C LEU A 18 -7.29 -8.19 107.91
N ALA A 19 -7.72 -9.42 107.58
CA ALA A 19 -8.03 -10.49 108.56
C ALA A 19 -8.26 -11.87 107.91
N ALA A 20 -7.42 -12.27 106.96
CA ALA A 20 -7.35 -13.65 106.47
C ALA A 20 -5.88 -14.02 106.20
N SER A 21 -5.04 -13.71 107.19
CA SER A 21 -3.63 -14.06 107.24
C SER A 21 -3.50 -15.34 108.06
N LEU A 22 -3.62 -16.51 107.42
CA LEU A 22 -2.93 -17.77 107.74
C LEU A 22 -3.53 -18.89 106.86
N LEU A 23 -2.65 -19.58 106.12
CA LEU A 23 -2.85 -20.78 105.27
C LEU A 23 -3.26 -20.51 103.80
N LEU A 24 -2.27 -20.48 102.89
CA LEU A 24 -2.28 -21.01 101.51
C LEU A 24 -0.85 -20.89 100.90
N PRO A 25 -0.43 -21.81 100.00
CA PRO A 25 0.97 -22.15 99.76
C PRO A 25 1.75 -21.14 98.93
N LEU A 26 3.05 -21.02 99.22
CA LEU A 26 4.06 -20.38 98.37
C LEU A 26 4.15 -21.13 97.03
N ASN A 27 3.40 -20.68 96.04
CA ASN A 27 3.74 -20.96 94.65
C ASN A 27 4.95 -20.09 94.30
N ILE A 28 6.13 -20.70 94.39
CA ILE A 28 7.28 -20.34 93.57
C ILE A 28 6.76 -20.36 92.13
N VAL A 29 6.59 -19.21 91.50
CA VAL A 29 6.59 -19.16 90.04
C VAL A 29 8.05 -19.34 89.67
N PRO A 30 8.45 -20.50 89.11
CA PRO A 30 9.76 -20.59 88.49
C PRO A 30 9.70 -19.58 87.36
N MET A 31 10.67 -18.67 87.26
CA MET A 31 11.03 -18.20 85.92
C MET A 31 11.54 -19.44 85.21
N ALA A 32 10.62 -20.14 84.55
CA ALA A 32 10.95 -21.07 83.51
C ALA A 32 11.72 -20.23 82.48
N HIS A 33 13.05 -20.31 82.54
CA HIS A 33 13.89 -20.18 81.37
C HIS A 33 13.27 -21.13 80.34
N ALA A 34 12.44 -20.60 79.45
CA ALA A 34 12.22 -21.24 78.18
C ALA A 34 13.62 -21.46 77.62
N SER A 35 14.01 -22.74 77.51
CA SER A 35 15.31 -23.24 77.04
C SER A 35 16.00 -22.23 76.12
N PRO A 36 17.28 -21.83 76.33
CA PRO A 36 18.00 -21.29 75.20
C PRO A 36 17.99 -22.45 74.19
N GLY A 37 17.36 -22.26 73.03
CA GLY A 37 17.62 -23.16 71.92
C GLY A 37 19.12 -23.11 71.66
N THR A 38 19.72 -24.23 71.23
CA THR A 38 21.07 -24.22 70.66
C THR A 38 21.18 -23.04 69.68
N GLY A 39 22.17 -22.18 69.86
CA GLY A 39 22.33 -20.96 69.06
C GLY A 39 22.54 -21.27 67.58
N LEU A 40 22.70 -20.24 66.74
CA LEU A 40 22.85 -20.41 65.29
C LEU A 40 23.97 -19.54 64.73
N VAL A 41 24.91 -20.17 64.02
CA VAL A 41 25.89 -19.49 63.17
C VAL A 41 25.42 -19.56 61.71
N CYS A 42 25.07 -18.41 61.13
CA CYS A 42 24.47 -18.35 59.81
C CYS A 42 25.22 -17.43 58.84
N ILE A 43 25.11 -17.75 57.55
CA ILE A 43 25.50 -16.83 56.48
C ILE A 43 24.33 -15.88 56.19
N THR A 44 24.65 -14.60 56.05
CA THR A 44 23.69 -13.53 55.78
C THR A 44 24.03 -12.82 54.47
N ALA A 45 23.00 -12.42 53.71
CA ALA A 45 23.17 -11.71 52.44
C ALA A 45 23.65 -10.26 52.58
N SER A 46 23.75 -9.74 53.81
CA SER A 46 24.10 -8.36 54.10
C SER A 46 25.14 -8.29 55.22
N THR A 47 26.16 -7.46 55.03
CA THR A 47 27.20 -7.18 56.03
C THR A 47 26.70 -6.36 57.21
N SER A 48 25.44 -5.90 57.19
CA SER A 48 24.79 -5.16 58.27
C SER A 48 23.57 -5.88 58.84
N ALA A 49 23.45 -7.19 58.63
CA ALA A 49 22.36 -7.97 59.19
C ALA A 49 22.34 -7.88 60.72
N THR A 50 21.15 -7.77 61.30
CA THR A 50 20.92 -7.73 62.75
C THR A 50 20.41 -9.05 63.33
N SER A 51 20.13 -10.03 62.46
CA SER A 51 19.67 -11.38 62.84
C SER A 51 19.93 -12.39 61.72
N CYS A 52 19.91 -13.68 62.06
CA CYS A 52 19.95 -14.75 61.06
C CYS A 52 18.67 -14.81 60.20
N PRO A 53 18.77 -15.13 58.89
CA PRO A 53 17.60 -15.39 58.07
C PRO A 53 16.91 -16.70 58.48
N THR A 54 15.59 -16.78 58.28
CA THR A 54 14.75 -17.93 58.70
C THR A 54 15.02 -19.21 57.90
N SER A 55 15.71 -19.11 56.77
CA SER A 55 16.20 -20.22 55.96
C SER A 55 17.51 -19.83 55.27
N ALA A 56 18.24 -20.83 54.76
CA ALA A 56 19.48 -20.62 54.00
C ALA A 56 19.25 -19.65 52.83
N PRO A 57 19.96 -18.51 52.77
CA PRO A 57 19.73 -17.52 51.72
C PRO A 57 20.25 -18.00 50.36
N SER A 58 19.59 -17.53 49.30
CA SER A 58 20.10 -17.56 47.93
C SER A 58 20.63 -16.16 47.57
N LEU A 59 21.89 -16.10 47.16
CA LEU A 59 22.61 -14.87 46.81
C LEU A 59 22.69 -14.75 45.30
N GLY A 60 22.53 -13.55 44.75
CA GLY A 60 22.56 -13.31 43.30
C GLY A 60 21.18 -13.22 42.65
N PRO A 61 21.08 -13.33 41.30
CA PRO A 61 22.14 -13.79 40.40
C PRO A 61 23.28 -12.78 40.20
N PHE A 62 24.53 -13.26 40.20
CA PHE A 62 25.74 -12.47 39.91
C PHE A 62 26.34 -12.85 38.55
N ASN A 63 27.07 -11.96 37.88
CA ASN A 63 27.82 -12.28 36.66
C ASN A 63 29.28 -12.65 37.00
N VAL A 64 29.95 -13.39 36.11
CA VAL A 64 31.40 -13.61 36.24
C VAL A 64 32.11 -12.27 36.22
N GLY A 65 32.98 -12.04 37.21
CA GLY A 65 33.65 -10.77 37.46
C GLY A 65 33.02 -9.93 38.57
N ASP A 66 31.76 -10.16 38.92
CA ASP A 66 31.08 -9.44 40.01
C ASP A 66 31.75 -9.75 41.36
N THR A 67 31.71 -8.76 42.25
CA THR A 67 32.09 -8.92 43.66
C THR A 67 30.87 -8.77 44.55
N PHE A 68 30.76 -9.58 45.59
CA PHE A 68 29.69 -9.48 46.58
C PHE A 68 30.21 -9.77 47.98
N SER A 69 29.52 -9.27 49.00
CA SER A 69 29.91 -9.47 50.39
C SER A 69 28.79 -10.15 51.19
N ILE A 70 29.19 -11.00 52.13
CA ILE A 70 28.28 -11.69 53.06
C ILE A 70 28.71 -11.41 54.50
N GLY A 71 27.81 -11.64 55.44
CA GLY A 71 28.13 -11.65 56.88
C GLY A 71 28.02 -13.05 57.46
N ALA A 72 28.97 -13.43 58.31
CA ALA A 72 28.83 -14.55 59.23
C ALA A 72 28.27 -14.02 60.56
N PHE A 73 27.07 -14.46 60.95
CA PHE A 73 26.34 -13.91 62.08
C PHE A 73 26.10 -15.01 63.12
N VAL A 74 26.32 -14.68 64.40
CA VAL A 74 26.00 -15.54 65.54
C VAL A 74 24.67 -15.05 66.12
N GLN A 75 23.69 -15.93 66.24
CA GLN A 75 22.36 -15.63 66.74
C GLN A 75 22.03 -16.48 67.95
N ALA A 76 21.64 -15.78 69.01
CA ALA A 76 21.14 -16.34 70.24
C ALA A 76 22.05 -17.40 70.91
N SER A 77 23.37 -17.22 70.82
CA SER A 77 24.36 -18.06 71.52
C SER A 77 24.27 -17.86 73.04
N ASP A 78 24.79 -18.78 73.82
CA ASP A 78 25.05 -18.53 75.23
C ASP A 78 26.11 -17.43 75.41
N ALA A 79 26.40 -17.04 76.66
CA ALA A 79 27.38 -15.99 76.93
C ALA A 79 28.78 -16.39 76.43
N MET A 80 29.17 -15.86 75.27
CA MET A 80 30.43 -16.18 74.58
C MET A 80 31.60 -15.32 75.07
N GLY A 81 32.82 -15.62 74.62
CA GLY A 81 34.03 -14.82 74.84
C GLY A 81 34.95 -14.79 73.61
N GLY A 82 34.56 -15.45 72.52
CA GLY A 82 35.37 -15.59 71.32
C GLY A 82 34.83 -16.63 70.37
N PHE A 83 35.45 -16.70 69.19
CA PHE A 83 35.11 -17.68 68.18
C PHE A 83 36.29 -18.02 67.26
N ASP A 84 36.20 -19.18 66.64
CA ASP A 84 37.04 -19.65 65.53
C ASP A 84 36.14 -20.28 64.46
N VAL A 85 35.90 -19.58 63.35
CA VAL A 85 34.84 -19.92 62.39
C VAL A 85 35.35 -19.86 60.95
N PHE A 86 35.02 -20.90 60.17
CA PHE A 86 35.47 -21.08 58.79
C PHE A 86 34.28 -21.04 57.83
N VAL A 87 34.41 -20.33 56.71
CA VAL A 87 33.43 -20.34 55.62
C VAL A 87 34.14 -20.70 54.32
N ALA A 88 33.70 -21.80 53.70
CA ALA A 88 34.24 -22.36 52.47
C ALA A 88 33.33 -22.09 51.27
N SER A 89 33.94 -21.90 50.11
CA SER A 89 33.32 -21.84 48.78
C SER A 89 34.03 -22.83 47.84
N ASN A 90 33.44 -23.09 46.66
CA ASN A 90 34.17 -23.71 45.57
C ASN A 90 34.99 -22.64 44.80
N PRO A 91 36.33 -22.63 44.90
CA PRO A 91 37.17 -21.57 44.35
C PRO A 91 37.19 -21.54 42.81
N ALA A 92 36.65 -22.56 42.12
CA ALA A 92 36.48 -22.54 40.67
C ALA A 92 35.37 -21.57 40.20
N TYR A 93 34.43 -21.22 41.09
CA TYR A 93 33.27 -20.39 40.76
C TYR A 93 33.20 -19.11 41.59
N VAL A 94 33.50 -19.20 42.88
CA VAL A 94 33.46 -18.07 43.82
C VAL A 94 34.69 -18.15 44.72
N SER A 95 35.55 -17.15 44.67
CA SER A 95 36.79 -17.11 45.43
C SER A 95 36.79 -15.95 46.43
N PRO A 96 37.12 -16.18 47.72
CA PRO A 96 37.16 -15.11 48.71
C PRO A 96 38.36 -14.19 48.43
N MET A 97 38.11 -12.87 48.40
CA MET A 97 39.13 -11.85 48.20
C MET A 97 39.66 -11.30 49.52
N SER A 98 38.77 -11.08 50.48
CA SER A 98 39.09 -10.47 51.77
C SER A 98 38.05 -10.80 52.83
N ALA A 99 38.42 -10.65 54.09
CA ALA A 99 37.50 -10.75 55.22
C ALA A 99 37.86 -9.72 56.30
N ALA A 100 36.88 -9.28 57.06
CA ALA A 100 37.05 -8.28 58.12
C ALA A 100 36.23 -8.65 59.35
N LEU A 101 36.83 -8.48 60.54
CA LEU A 101 36.17 -8.73 61.82
C LEU A 101 34.96 -7.80 62.00
N GLY A 102 33.86 -8.36 62.50
CA GLY A 102 32.63 -7.65 62.80
C GLY A 102 32.58 -7.14 64.24
N PRO A 103 31.54 -6.37 64.60
CA PRO A 103 31.43 -5.73 65.91
C PRO A 103 31.01 -6.67 67.05
N LEU A 104 30.76 -7.96 66.80
CA LEU A 104 30.29 -8.90 67.81
C LEU A 104 31.22 -8.95 69.03
N ILE A 105 32.54 -8.93 68.82
CA ILE A 105 33.51 -8.80 69.90
C ILE A 105 33.83 -7.32 70.11
N ALA A 106 33.36 -6.75 71.23
CA ALA A 106 33.51 -5.31 71.50
C ALA A 106 34.96 -4.88 71.81
N SER A 107 35.80 -5.79 72.31
CA SER A 107 37.20 -5.51 72.68
C SER A 107 38.10 -6.71 72.36
N PRO A 108 38.34 -7.00 71.07
CA PRO A 108 39.13 -8.14 70.66
C PRO A 108 40.59 -7.97 71.11
N SER A 109 41.11 -8.99 71.79
CA SER A 109 42.48 -9.01 72.34
C SER A 109 43.48 -9.75 71.44
N LEU A 110 42.97 -10.66 70.62
CA LEU A 110 43.69 -11.36 69.57
C LEU A 110 42.71 -11.59 68.42
N THR A 111 43.13 -11.26 67.20
CA THR A 111 42.36 -11.48 65.98
C THR A 111 43.27 -12.05 64.90
N SER A 112 42.86 -13.16 64.32
CA SER A 112 43.49 -13.74 63.12
C SER A 112 42.45 -13.85 62.02
N VAL A 113 42.84 -13.45 60.81
CA VAL A 113 42.02 -13.54 59.60
C VAL A 113 42.86 -14.24 58.55
N CYS A 114 42.43 -15.41 58.10
CA CYS A 114 43.07 -16.18 57.05
C CYS A 114 42.13 -16.30 55.84
N VAL A 115 42.66 -16.04 54.64
CA VAL A 115 41.91 -16.12 53.38
C VAL A 115 42.73 -16.93 52.39
N ASN A 116 42.16 -18.01 51.84
CA ASN A 116 42.83 -18.91 50.90
C ASN A 116 44.17 -19.46 51.43
N GLY A 117 44.25 -19.79 52.72
CA GLY A 117 45.46 -20.30 53.37
C GLY A 117 46.54 -19.26 53.62
N SER A 118 46.23 -17.99 53.36
CA SER A 118 47.15 -16.86 53.54
C SER A 118 46.64 -15.92 54.63
N ALA A 119 47.48 -15.64 55.63
CA ALA A 119 47.13 -14.77 56.75
C ALA A 119 47.03 -13.31 56.28
N GLN A 120 45.85 -12.71 56.44
CA GLN A 120 45.59 -11.28 56.22
C GLN A 120 45.84 -10.48 57.50
N THR A 121 45.59 -11.09 58.66
CA THR A 121 45.89 -10.54 60.00
C THR A 121 46.21 -11.72 60.92
N GLY A 122 47.18 -11.58 61.83
CA GLY A 122 47.58 -12.69 62.71
C GLY A 122 48.20 -13.86 61.94
N SER A 123 47.77 -15.09 62.21
CA SER A 123 48.25 -16.32 61.58
C SER A 123 47.10 -17.29 61.26
N CYS A 124 47.22 -18.05 60.18
CA CYS A 124 46.30 -19.14 59.85
C CYS A 124 46.50 -20.35 60.79
N THR A 125 45.44 -21.03 61.22
CA THR A 125 45.59 -22.22 62.08
C THR A 125 46.25 -23.36 61.31
N THR A 126 47.27 -23.97 61.90
CA THR A 126 47.99 -25.09 61.26
C THR A 126 47.17 -26.37 61.32
N GLY A 127 47.05 -27.09 60.19
CA GLY A 127 46.37 -28.39 60.14
C GLY A 127 44.84 -28.34 60.09
N SER A 128 44.24 -27.17 59.87
CA SER A 128 42.80 -26.96 59.69
C SER A 128 42.40 -26.90 58.20
N ALA A 129 41.10 -26.72 57.91
CA ALA A 129 40.58 -26.60 56.54
C ALA A 129 40.60 -25.15 56.01
N ASN A 130 41.70 -24.42 56.16
CA ASN A 130 41.84 -23.04 55.69
C ASN A 130 42.45 -22.88 54.28
N GLY A 131 42.40 -23.91 53.43
CA GLY A 131 42.97 -23.89 52.07
C GLY A 131 42.26 -22.95 51.07
N PRO A 132 42.53 -23.09 49.76
CA PRO A 132 41.87 -22.30 48.72
C PRO A 132 40.33 -22.38 48.79
N GLY A 133 39.66 -21.24 48.67
CA GLY A 133 38.21 -21.12 48.78
C GLY A 133 37.71 -20.94 50.22
N VAL A 134 38.59 -20.90 51.23
CA VAL A 134 38.16 -20.82 52.64
C VAL A 134 38.63 -19.52 53.29
N VAL A 135 37.74 -18.94 54.09
CA VAL A 135 38.04 -17.89 55.06
C VAL A 135 37.94 -18.45 56.46
N GLU A 136 38.93 -18.18 57.29
CA GLU A 136 38.97 -18.48 58.71
C GLU A 136 39.10 -17.16 59.47
N VAL A 137 38.25 -16.94 60.48
CA VAL A 137 38.37 -15.81 61.39
C VAL A 137 38.33 -16.30 62.82
N THR A 138 39.38 -15.96 63.57
CA THR A 138 39.55 -16.30 64.98
C THR A 138 39.65 -15.03 65.80
N THR A 139 38.93 -14.95 66.91
CA THR A 139 39.04 -13.82 67.84
C THR A 139 38.68 -14.22 69.26
N ILE A 140 39.27 -13.53 70.24
CA ILE A 140 38.96 -13.72 71.66
C ILE A 140 38.94 -12.39 72.42
N GLU A 141 38.02 -12.27 73.37
CA GLU A 141 37.92 -11.23 74.38
C GLU A 141 38.73 -11.68 75.61
N SER A 142 39.76 -10.91 76.00
CA SER A 142 40.64 -11.29 77.12
C SER A 142 40.49 -10.40 78.35
N SER A 143 39.51 -9.50 78.41
CA SER A 143 39.25 -8.72 79.63
C SER A 143 38.47 -9.52 80.68
N GLY A 144 37.96 -10.71 80.30
CA GLY A 144 37.21 -11.60 81.17
C GLY A 144 35.72 -11.22 81.27
N GLY A 145 35.26 -10.30 80.43
CA GLY A 145 33.85 -9.97 80.24
C GLY A 145 33.32 -10.68 78.99
N ASN A 146 32.14 -11.28 79.07
CA ASN A 146 31.49 -11.77 77.84
C ASN A 146 30.92 -10.61 77.01
N GLU A 147 30.72 -10.84 75.70
CA GLU A 147 30.31 -9.80 74.73
C GLU A 147 28.90 -9.25 74.97
N CYS A 148 28.14 -9.88 75.88
CA CYS A 148 26.77 -9.52 76.23
C CYS A 148 26.64 -9.03 77.68
N GLY A 149 27.76 -8.62 78.30
CA GLY A 149 27.78 -7.98 79.62
C GLY A 149 27.32 -8.87 80.79
N GLY A 150 27.42 -10.19 80.65
CA GLY A 150 27.02 -11.18 81.65
C GLY A 150 25.83 -12.05 81.23
N ILE A 151 25.07 -11.65 80.21
CA ILE A 151 23.68 -12.08 80.02
C ILE A 151 23.50 -12.71 78.63
N SER A 152 23.00 -13.95 78.57
CA SER A 152 22.59 -14.61 77.33
C SER A 152 21.14 -14.24 76.95
N PRO A 153 20.77 -14.28 75.66
CA PRO A 153 21.56 -14.82 74.55
C PRO A 153 22.32 -13.76 73.73
N CYS A 154 23.51 -14.12 73.26
CA CYS A 154 24.41 -13.30 72.47
C CYS A 154 24.10 -13.33 70.98
N SER A 155 24.00 -12.16 70.35
CA SER A 155 23.75 -12.05 68.92
C SER A 155 24.51 -10.89 68.29
N GLY A 156 25.10 -11.12 67.12
CA GLY A 156 25.79 -10.07 66.39
C GLY A 156 26.58 -10.59 65.19
N MET A 157 27.06 -9.64 64.40
CA MET A 157 27.86 -9.90 63.20
C MET A 157 29.29 -10.26 63.62
N ALA A 158 29.68 -11.52 63.43
CA ALA A 158 31.00 -12.03 63.80
C ALA A 158 32.08 -11.49 62.86
N PHE A 159 31.88 -11.61 61.55
CA PHE A 159 32.77 -11.06 60.53
C PHE A 159 32.08 -11.01 59.17
N THR A 160 32.73 -10.34 58.22
CA THR A 160 32.25 -10.19 56.85
C THR A 160 33.28 -10.76 55.88
N ILE A 161 32.81 -11.25 54.74
CA ILE A 161 33.66 -11.79 53.67
C ILE A 161 33.26 -11.12 52.37
N THR A 162 34.25 -10.71 51.57
CA THR A 162 34.05 -10.26 50.18
C THR A 162 34.57 -11.33 49.23
N TYR A 163 33.71 -11.75 48.31
CA TYR A 163 33.98 -12.74 47.28
C TYR A 163 34.02 -12.10 45.89
N GLN A 164 34.76 -12.72 44.98
CA GLN A 164 34.65 -12.50 43.54
C GLN A 164 34.07 -13.74 42.86
N VAL A 165 33.17 -13.54 41.92
CA VAL A 165 32.70 -14.58 41.00
C VAL A 165 33.76 -14.76 39.92
N VAL A 166 34.42 -15.92 39.92
CA VAL A 166 35.58 -16.22 39.04
C VAL A 166 35.28 -17.26 37.97
N GLY A 167 34.14 -17.95 38.05
CA GLY A 167 33.71 -18.94 37.06
C GLY A 167 32.20 -19.04 37.00
N ALA A 168 31.68 -19.61 35.91
CA ALA A 168 30.25 -19.66 35.63
C ALA A 168 29.66 -21.02 36.03
N THR A 169 28.61 -21.01 36.84
CA THR A 169 27.80 -22.20 37.19
C THR A 169 26.37 -21.73 37.52
N PRO A 170 25.30 -22.48 37.20
CA PRO A 170 23.94 -22.10 37.58
C PRO A 170 23.79 -21.83 39.10
N SER A 171 24.51 -22.59 39.93
CA SER A 171 24.54 -22.42 41.38
C SER A 171 25.83 -22.99 42.00
N THR A 172 26.29 -22.41 43.11
CA THR A 172 27.32 -22.98 43.99
C THR A 172 26.98 -22.69 45.45
N THR A 173 27.67 -23.30 46.42
CA THR A 173 27.35 -23.18 47.86
C THR A 173 28.45 -22.47 48.64
N LEU A 174 28.05 -21.73 49.67
CA LEU A 174 28.91 -21.29 50.77
C LEU A 174 28.54 -22.10 52.01
N PHE A 175 29.51 -22.76 52.63
CA PHE A 175 29.26 -23.73 53.70
C PHE A 175 30.37 -23.73 54.76
N TYR A 176 30.12 -24.36 55.90
CA TYR A 176 31.11 -24.56 56.95
C TYR A 176 31.83 -25.90 56.72
N PRO A 177 33.15 -25.93 56.47
CA PRO A 177 33.86 -27.16 56.13
C PRO A 177 34.03 -28.08 57.36
N THR A 178 34.35 -29.35 57.11
CA THR A 178 34.74 -30.31 58.16
C THR A 178 36.21 -30.68 57.99
N SER A 179 36.93 -30.85 59.11
CA SER A 179 38.35 -31.22 59.13
C SER A 179 38.74 -31.89 60.43
N SER A 180 39.73 -32.79 60.41
CA SER A 180 40.30 -33.35 61.64
C SER A 180 40.92 -32.29 62.54
N GLY A 181 41.42 -31.18 61.97
CA GLY A 181 41.94 -30.04 62.73
C GLY A 181 40.87 -29.19 63.43
N CYS A 182 39.58 -29.48 63.21
CA CYS A 182 38.44 -28.79 63.80
C CYS A 182 37.69 -29.67 64.82
N SER A 183 38.40 -30.55 65.54
CA SER A 183 37.81 -31.52 66.47
C SER A 183 37.16 -30.90 67.71
N THR A 184 37.47 -29.63 68.01
CA THR A 184 36.77 -28.81 69.01
C THR A 184 35.75 -27.95 68.28
N SER A 185 34.53 -28.47 68.14
CA SER A 185 33.43 -27.84 67.40
C SER A 185 32.25 -27.52 68.32
N SER A 186 31.59 -26.41 68.01
CA SER A 186 30.27 -26.07 68.56
C SER A 186 29.13 -26.85 67.90
N VAL A 187 29.37 -27.49 66.76
CA VAL A 187 28.35 -28.21 65.99
C VAL A 187 28.38 -29.69 66.35
N SER A 188 27.25 -30.26 66.73
CA SER A 188 27.16 -31.65 67.22
C SER A 188 27.26 -32.72 66.13
N SER A 189 26.87 -32.40 64.90
CA SER A 189 26.90 -33.34 63.76
C SER A 189 27.11 -32.61 62.43
N PRO A 190 28.25 -32.81 61.74
CA PRO A 190 29.43 -33.55 62.20
C PRO A 190 30.20 -32.82 63.33
N PRO A 191 30.76 -33.54 64.32
CA PRO A 191 31.47 -32.95 65.47
C PRO A 191 32.83 -32.33 65.12
N ASN A 192 33.24 -32.40 63.86
CA ASN A 192 34.48 -31.84 63.32
C ASN A 192 34.22 -30.72 62.32
N THR A 193 33.04 -30.08 62.41
CA THR A 193 32.71 -28.89 61.62
C THR A 193 33.51 -27.69 62.15
N CYS A 194 34.13 -26.92 61.26
CA CYS A 194 35.02 -25.81 61.60
C CYS A 194 34.24 -24.55 62.01
N VAL A 195 33.47 -24.69 63.09
CA VAL A 195 32.72 -23.64 63.78
C VAL A 195 32.90 -23.88 65.27
N LEU A 196 33.60 -22.98 65.94
CA LEU A 196 33.81 -22.98 67.38
C LEU A 196 33.40 -21.61 67.93
N ILE A 197 32.38 -21.61 68.77
CA ILE A 197 32.01 -20.51 69.64
C ILE A 197 32.35 -20.96 71.07
N ALA A 198 33.07 -20.14 71.82
CA ALA A 198 33.49 -20.49 73.17
C ALA A 198 33.09 -19.40 74.17
N ASP A 199 32.86 -19.78 75.43
CA ASP A 199 32.72 -18.83 76.52
C ASP A 199 34.07 -18.16 76.88
N ALA A 200 34.04 -17.19 77.79
CA ALA A 200 35.25 -16.49 78.26
C ALA A 200 36.29 -17.39 78.95
N PHE A 201 35.94 -18.65 79.27
CA PHE A 201 36.84 -19.65 79.85
C PHE A 201 37.36 -20.67 78.83
N GLY A 202 36.93 -20.57 77.57
CA GLY A 202 37.30 -21.50 76.50
C GLY A 202 36.43 -22.76 76.42
N THR A 203 35.31 -22.82 77.12
CA THR A 203 34.35 -23.92 77.00
C THR A 203 33.55 -23.77 75.70
N THR A 204 33.44 -24.85 74.93
CA THR A 204 32.67 -24.86 73.67
C THR A 204 31.17 -24.69 73.95
N LEU A 205 30.54 -23.72 73.28
CA LEU A 205 29.10 -23.48 73.34
C LEU A 205 28.40 -24.22 72.19
N PRO A 206 27.30 -24.98 72.43
CA PRO A 206 26.60 -25.68 71.36
C PRO A 206 25.88 -24.74 70.38
N GLU A 207 26.11 -24.93 69.07
CA GLU A 207 25.55 -24.11 67.99
C GLU A 207 25.03 -24.97 66.83
N ASN A 208 23.99 -24.48 66.16
CA ASN A 208 23.55 -24.92 64.84
C ASN A 208 24.23 -24.09 63.74
N ILE A 209 24.16 -24.55 62.50
CA ILE A 209 24.72 -23.83 61.35
C ILE A 209 23.71 -23.66 60.22
N GLN A 210 23.83 -22.56 59.47
CA GLN A 210 23.05 -22.31 58.26
C GLN A 210 23.95 -21.77 57.13
N ALA A 211 24.07 -22.57 56.08
CA ALA A 211 24.80 -22.28 54.84
C ALA A 211 24.05 -21.31 53.91
N ALA A 212 24.63 -21.00 52.76
CA ALA A 212 24.00 -20.22 51.69
C ALA A 212 24.25 -20.82 50.30
N SER A 213 23.43 -20.44 49.32
CA SER A 213 23.66 -20.72 47.90
C SER A 213 23.97 -19.42 47.15
N VAL A 214 24.76 -19.52 46.09
CA VAL A 214 25.15 -18.42 45.21
C VAL A 214 24.72 -18.78 43.80
N THR A 215 23.84 -17.98 43.23
CA THR A 215 23.37 -18.09 41.85
C THR A 215 24.22 -17.18 40.97
N ILE A 216 24.70 -17.69 39.84
CA ILE A 216 25.51 -16.93 38.89
C ILE A 216 24.76 -16.92 37.55
N ALA A 217 24.46 -15.72 37.06
CA ALA A 217 23.98 -15.49 35.71
C ALA A 217 25.06 -15.98 34.74
N LEU A 218 24.68 -16.98 33.94
CA LEU A 218 25.54 -17.45 32.87
C LEU A 218 25.52 -16.42 31.73
N PRO A 219 26.66 -16.19 31.06
CA PRO A 219 26.62 -15.48 29.79
C PRO A 219 25.64 -16.19 28.85
N ASN A 220 24.89 -15.45 28.02
CA ASN A 220 23.92 -16.06 27.10
C ASN A 220 24.60 -17.17 26.29
N ALA A 221 24.13 -18.40 26.48
CA ALA A 221 24.50 -19.55 25.68
C ALA A 221 24.04 -19.25 24.24
N ILE A 222 24.94 -19.43 23.26
CA ILE A 222 24.67 -19.03 21.88
C ILE A 222 25.30 -19.99 20.87
N VAL A 223 24.52 -20.33 19.85
CA VAL A 223 24.98 -20.95 18.61
C VAL A 223 25.11 -19.87 17.54
N CYS A 224 26.33 -19.60 17.10
CA CYS A 224 26.62 -18.48 16.21
C CYS A 224 27.37 -18.89 14.94
N ILE A 225 27.08 -18.20 13.84
CA ILE A 225 27.93 -18.24 12.65
C ILE A 225 29.10 -17.28 12.85
N THR A 226 30.31 -17.75 12.54
CA THR A 226 31.58 -17.07 12.78
C THR A 226 32.37 -16.89 11.50
N SER A 227 33.02 -15.73 11.42
CA SER A 227 33.93 -15.35 10.34
C SER A 227 35.10 -14.56 10.96
N PRO A 228 36.37 -14.98 10.78
CA PRO A 228 36.80 -16.21 10.12
C PRO A 228 36.26 -17.48 10.81
N ALA A 229 36.22 -18.61 10.10
CA ALA A 229 35.60 -19.86 10.59
C ALA A 229 36.18 -20.40 11.92
N THR A 230 37.34 -19.91 12.33
CA THR A 230 38.04 -20.32 13.57
C THR A 230 37.93 -19.27 14.69
N ALA A 231 37.04 -18.29 14.60
CA ALA A 231 36.90 -17.27 15.64
C ALA A 231 36.48 -17.88 16.99
N THR A 232 37.10 -17.41 18.08
CA THR A 232 36.96 -18.01 19.42
C THR A 232 36.14 -17.22 20.43
N PRO A 233 35.67 -16.00 20.11
CA PRO A 233 34.34 -15.59 20.55
C PRO A 233 33.37 -15.45 19.36
N CYS A 234 32.10 -15.73 19.61
CA CYS A 234 30.99 -15.30 18.76
C CYS A 234 31.08 -13.79 18.56
N ASN A 235 30.84 -13.35 17.33
CA ASN A 235 30.86 -11.92 16.98
C ASN A 235 29.76 -11.18 17.72
N VAL A 236 30.02 -9.94 18.15
CA VAL A 236 28.97 -9.07 18.70
C VAL A 236 28.06 -8.65 17.55
N GLY A 237 26.83 -9.18 17.54
CA GLY A 237 25.88 -8.96 16.46
C GLY A 237 26.22 -9.75 15.20
N ARG A 238 25.31 -9.69 14.22
CA ARG A 238 25.39 -10.49 13.00
C ARG A 238 26.62 -10.10 12.16
N PRO A 239 27.60 -11.00 11.95
CA PRO A 239 28.79 -10.69 11.18
C PRO A 239 28.43 -10.42 9.72
N GLN A 240 29.10 -9.42 9.16
CA GLN A 240 29.04 -9.05 7.76
C GLN A 240 30.24 -9.67 7.03
N ILE A 241 29.99 -10.64 6.17
CA ILE A 241 31.01 -11.47 5.51
C ILE A 241 31.17 -11.02 4.05
N PRO A 242 32.28 -10.37 3.68
CA PRO A 242 32.51 -9.97 2.30
C PRO A 242 32.76 -11.19 1.41
N VAL A 243 31.99 -11.31 0.32
CA VAL A 243 32.12 -12.38 -0.67
C VAL A 243 32.23 -11.82 -2.10
N VAL A 244 32.83 -12.59 -3.00
CA VAL A 244 32.99 -12.22 -4.42
C VAL A 244 32.30 -13.27 -5.30
N PHE A 245 31.60 -12.85 -6.35
CA PHE A 245 30.97 -13.79 -7.30
C PHE A 245 31.99 -14.81 -7.83
N GLY A 246 31.61 -16.09 -7.87
CA GLY A 246 32.47 -17.20 -8.31
C GLY A 246 33.52 -17.65 -7.31
N SER A 247 33.73 -16.93 -6.19
CA SER A 247 34.63 -17.37 -5.12
C SER A 247 34.02 -18.46 -4.25
N THR A 248 34.86 -19.15 -3.48
CA THR A 248 34.45 -20.05 -2.39
C THR A 248 34.75 -19.41 -1.04
N TYR A 249 33.84 -19.57 -0.08
CA TYR A 249 34.00 -19.02 1.27
C TYR A 249 33.64 -20.05 2.34
N THR A 250 34.38 -20.06 3.45
CA THR A 250 34.15 -20.97 4.58
C THR A 250 33.85 -20.17 5.85
N PHE A 251 32.72 -20.45 6.50
CA PHE A 251 32.41 -19.94 7.83
C PHE A 251 32.25 -21.08 8.83
N GLY A 252 32.37 -20.76 10.12
CA GLY A 252 32.27 -21.71 11.22
C GLY A 252 30.95 -21.57 11.96
N VAL A 253 30.40 -22.67 12.46
CA VAL A 253 29.28 -22.69 13.41
C VAL A 253 29.85 -23.02 14.78
N ARG A 254 29.65 -22.14 15.75
CA ARG A 254 30.25 -22.23 17.08
C ARG A 254 29.18 -22.26 18.15
N VAL A 255 29.34 -23.13 19.14
CA VAL A 255 28.59 -23.10 20.39
C VAL A 255 29.43 -22.36 21.43
N GLN A 256 28.82 -21.42 22.15
CA GLN A 256 29.50 -20.60 23.14
C GLN A 256 28.66 -20.49 24.41
N ASN A 257 29.34 -20.59 25.55
CA ASN A 257 28.77 -20.44 26.88
C ASN A 257 27.60 -21.39 27.19
N SER A 258 27.58 -22.57 26.56
CA SER A 258 26.54 -23.58 26.76
C SER A 258 26.68 -24.31 28.10
N GLN A 259 25.60 -24.94 28.58
CA GLN A 259 25.65 -25.91 29.67
C GLN A 259 26.48 -27.14 29.27
N PRO A 260 26.83 -28.05 30.19
CA PRO A 260 27.43 -29.33 29.84
C PRO A 260 26.63 -30.03 28.75
N LEU A 261 27.29 -30.30 27.62
CA LEU A 261 26.69 -30.91 26.44
C LEU A 261 27.43 -32.21 26.07
N SER A 262 26.76 -33.10 25.36
CA SER A 262 27.30 -34.35 24.83
C SER A 262 27.15 -34.47 23.31
N GLY A 263 26.30 -33.64 22.68
CA GLY A 263 26.06 -33.70 21.24
C GLY A 263 25.28 -32.51 20.70
N PHE A 264 25.09 -32.46 19.38
CA PHE A 264 24.29 -31.44 18.72
C PHE A 264 23.71 -31.94 17.39
N SER A 265 22.63 -31.30 16.92
CA SER A 265 22.08 -31.40 15.57
C SER A 265 21.70 -29.99 15.09
N ILE A 266 22.42 -29.46 14.10
CA ILE A 266 22.31 -28.04 13.71
C ILE A 266 22.19 -27.93 12.19
N TYR A 267 21.24 -27.10 11.75
CA TYR A 267 20.97 -26.84 10.35
C TYR A 267 21.33 -25.39 9.99
N VAL A 268 21.96 -25.17 8.84
CA VAL A 268 22.21 -23.83 8.30
C VAL A 268 21.68 -23.74 6.89
N ALA A 269 20.85 -22.73 6.63
CA ALA A 269 20.19 -22.47 5.37
C ALA A 269 20.70 -21.17 4.72
N VAL A 270 20.82 -21.20 3.40
CA VAL A 270 21.13 -20.04 2.55
C VAL A 270 20.19 -19.99 1.36
N ASN A 271 20.03 -18.82 0.74
CA ASN A 271 19.34 -18.75 -0.56
C ASN A 271 20.27 -19.27 -1.68
N ARG A 272 19.88 -20.40 -2.28
CA ARG A 272 20.64 -21.06 -3.36
C ARG A 272 20.83 -20.26 -4.64
N GLN A 273 20.05 -19.21 -4.84
CA GLN A 273 20.28 -18.31 -5.97
C GLN A 273 21.62 -17.59 -5.83
N TYR A 274 22.13 -17.42 -4.61
CA TYR A 274 23.34 -16.65 -4.33
C TYR A 274 24.47 -17.51 -3.76
N LEU A 275 24.14 -18.51 -2.94
CA LEU A 275 25.14 -19.36 -2.27
C LEU A 275 24.80 -20.84 -2.42
N ASN A 276 25.78 -21.61 -2.87
CA ASN A 276 25.66 -23.05 -3.01
C ASN A 276 26.57 -23.77 -2.02
N PRO A 277 26.05 -24.50 -1.00
CA PRO A 277 26.91 -25.26 -0.10
C PRO A 277 27.59 -26.39 -0.85
N LEU A 278 28.92 -26.48 -0.70
CA LEU A 278 29.78 -27.47 -1.34
C LEU A 278 30.20 -28.59 -0.39
N ASN A 279 30.58 -28.23 0.84
CA ASN A 279 31.09 -29.19 1.82
C ASN A 279 30.85 -28.68 3.25
N ALA A 280 30.79 -29.61 4.21
CA ALA A 280 30.78 -29.34 5.64
C ALA A 280 31.76 -30.27 6.36
N THR A 281 32.39 -29.79 7.42
CA THR A 281 33.43 -30.54 8.16
C THR A 281 33.23 -30.37 9.64
N LEU A 282 33.16 -31.49 10.37
CA LEU A 282 32.96 -31.52 11.82
C LEU A 282 34.14 -30.85 12.54
N GLY A 283 33.82 -30.04 13.55
CA GLY A 283 34.78 -29.32 14.39
C GLY A 283 35.08 -30.05 15.71
N PRO A 284 36.02 -29.54 16.51
CA PRO A 284 36.51 -30.19 17.73
C PRO A 284 35.60 -30.03 18.97
N LEU A 285 34.41 -29.44 18.85
CA LEU A 285 33.50 -29.23 20.00
C LEU A 285 33.18 -30.56 20.73
N ILE A 286 33.00 -31.64 19.98
CA ILE A 286 32.89 -33.00 20.51
C ILE A 286 34.24 -33.71 20.26
N PRO A 287 35.07 -33.96 21.28
CA PRO A 287 36.41 -34.52 21.09
C PRO A 287 36.43 -35.98 20.65
N SER A 288 35.40 -36.77 21.01
CA SER A 288 35.31 -38.20 20.68
C SER A 288 33.95 -38.54 20.04
N PRO A 289 33.67 -37.99 18.84
CA PRO A 289 32.37 -38.17 18.18
C PRO A 289 32.13 -39.64 17.83
N ASP A 290 30.93 -40.14 18.11
CA ASP A 290 30.50 -41.47 17.69
C ASP A 290 30.22 -41.47 16.16
N PRO A 291 30.97 -42.26 15.36
CA PRO A 291 30.75 -42.33 13.92
C PRO A 291 29.36 -42.82 13.52
N SER A 292 28.69 -43.61 14.37
CA SER A 292 27.34 -44.14 14.11
C SER A 292 26.23 -43.09 14.32
N LEU A 293 26.52 -42.03 15.06
CA LEU A 293 25.60 -40.94 15.36
C LEU A 293 25.96 -39.64 14.62
N THR A 294 26.98 -39.68 13.77
CA THR A 294 27.45 -38.52 13.01
C THR A 294 26.78 -38.48 11.64
N ILE A 295 26.10 -37.37 11.33
CA ILE A 295 25.42 -37.13 10.06
C ILE A 295 25.91 -35.81 9.47
N ILE A 296 26.20 -35.81 8.18
CA ILE A 296 26.44 -34.59 7.39
C ILE A 296 25.57 -34.68 6.14
N CYS A 297 24.65 -33.75 6.00
CA CYS A 297 23.78 -33.64 4.84
C CYS A 297 23.87 -32.27 4.20
N ILE A 298 23.93 -32.26 2.88
CA ILE A 298 24.09 -31.05 2.08
C ILE A 298 23.10 -31.12 0.94
N ASN A 299 22.17 -30.16 0.87
CA ASN A 299 21.18 -30.09 -0.21
C ASN A 299 20.34 -31.38 -0.37
N ASP A 300 19.87 -31.96 0.74
CA ASP A 300 19.18 -33.28 0.78
C ASP A 300 20.06 -34.49 0.39
N ILE A 301 21.37 -34.30 0.22
CA ILE A 301 22.29 -35.38 -0.16
C ILE A 301 23.09 -35.81 1.08
N SER A 302 23.03 -37.10 1.41
CA SER A 302 23.83 -37.69 2.49
C SER A 302 25.31 -37.73 2.11
N VAL A 303 26.14 -37.01 2.87
CA VAL A 303 27.60 -37.01 2.73
C VAL A 303 28.24 -37.97 3.74
N VAL A 304 27.79 -37.88 4.99
CA VAL A 304 28.16 -38.81 6.08
C VAL A 304 26.87 -39.25 6.78
N GLY A 305 26.76 -40.54 7.10
CA GLY A 305 25.53 -41.10 7.65
C GLY A 305 24.37 -41.03 6.66
N SER A 306 23.14 -41.02 7.18
CA SER A 306 21.90 -40.88 6.40
C SER A 306 21.17 -39.63 6.85
N CYS A 307 20.68 -38.81 5.92
CA CYS A 307 19.94 -37.60 6.28
C CYS A 307 18.69 -37.91 7.08
N THR A 308 18.40 -37.06 8.06
CA THR A 308 17.24 -37.21 8.93
C THR A 308 15.96 -37.16 8.09
N PRO A 309 15.13 -38.22 8.05
CA PRO A 309 13.88 -38.22 7.29
C PRO A 309 12.88 -37.20 7.87
N ASN A 310 12.07 -36.57 7.00
CA ASN A 310 11.07 -35.58 7.39
C ASN A 310 11.63 -34.38 8.19
N SER A 311 12.82 -33.90 7.82
CA SER A 311 13.53 -32.80 8.49
C SER A 311 13.45 -31.48 7.71
N ALA A 312 14.19 -30.47 8.16
CA ALA A 312 14.41 -29.22 7.44
C ALA A 312 15.44 -29.30 6.31
N ASN A 313 15.96 -30.50 6.03
CA ASN A 313 16.81 -30.71 4.87
C ASN A 313 16.06 -30.26 3.60
N GLY A 314 16.80 -29.55 2.76
CA GLY A 314 16.27 -28.93 1.55
C GLY A 314 17.39 -28.38 0.67
N PRO A 315 17.06 -27.89 -0.53
CA PRO A 315 18.01 -27.12 -1.32
C PRO A 315 18.55 -25.92 -0.53
N GLY A 316 19.89 -25.84 -0.37
CA GLY A 316 20.56 -24.72 0.29
C GLY A 316 20.75 -24.92 1.79
N VAL A 317 20.35 -26.08 2.32
CA VAL A 317 20.47 -26.43 3.73
C VAL A 317 21.63 -27.40 3.93
N VAL A 318 22.35 -27.20 5.02
CA VAL A 318 23.37 -28.09 5.54
C VAL A 318 22.98 -28.53 6.95
N GLU A 319 22.86 -29.83 7.17
CA GLU A 319 22.68 -30.45 8.49
C GLU A 319 24.01 -31.06 8.93
N VAL A 320 24.40 -30.77 10.17
CA VAL A 320 25.48 -31.50 10.85
C VAL A 320 25.00 -31.95 12.21
N GLN A 321 25.10 -33.25 12.46
CA GLN A 321 24.75 -33.88 13.73
C GLN A 321 25.90 -34.75 14.22
N THR A 322 26.13 -34.77 15.53
CA THR A 322 27.03 -35.72 16.18
C THR A 322 26.73 -35.83 17.68
N ALA A 323 27.23 -36.89 18.32
CA ALA A 323 27.19 -37.07 19.77
C ALA A 323 28.46 -37.78 20.25
N ASP A 324 28.80 -37.58 21.52
CA ASP A 324 29.98 -38.17 22.15
C ASP A 324 29.81 -39.67 22.42
N SER A 325 30.83 -40.44 22.09
CA SER A 325 30.85 -41.90 22.23
C SER A 325 30.91 -42.41 23.68
N SER A 326 31.24 -41.56 24.66
CA SER A 326 31.34 -41.95 26.07
C SER A 326 30.03 -41.86 26.84
N GLY A 327 28.99 -41.25 26.26
CA GLY A 327 27.72 -40.98 26.95
C GLY A 327 27.86 -40.03 28.15
N SER A 328 28.97 -39.29 28.24
CA SER A 328 29.21 -38.25 29.24
C SER A 328 29.27 -36.88 28.59
N ASN A 329 29.06 -35.82 29.37
CA ASN A 329 29.25 -34.46 28.85
C ASN A 329 30.73 -34.23 28.53
N VAL A 330 31.02 -33.71 27.34
CA VAL A 330 32.40 -33.52 26.82
C VAL A 330 33.14 -32.37 27.50
N CYS A 331 32.44 -31.54 28.25
CA CYS A 331 33.00 -30.43 29.02
C CYS A 331 32.53 -30.58 30.47
N SER A 332 33.45 -30.97 31.37
CA SER A 332 33.19 -31.09 32.80
C SER A 332 33.30 -29.75 33.56
N ALA A 333 33.86 -28.71 32.93
CA ALA A 333 33.92 -27.35 33.44
C ALA A 333 33.03 -26.42 32.59
N THR A 334 32.06 -25.77 33.23
CA THR A 334 31.11 -24.86 32.60
C THR A 334 31.68 -23.43 32.50
N PRO A 335 31.37 -22.68 31.41
CA PRO A 335 30.44 -23.02 30.34
C PRO A 335 31.14 -23.54 29.04
N CYS A 336 30.48 -24.45 28.32
CA CYS A 336 31.03 -25.16 27.15
C CYS A 336 31.12 -24.24 25.94
N SER A 337 32.28 -24.22 25.29
CA SER A 337 32.50 -23.39 24.11
C SER A 337 33.45 -24.06 23.11
N GLY A 338 33.07 -24.10 21.83
CA GLY A 338 33.88 -24.72 20.80
C GLY A 338 33.27 -24.64 19.41
N LEU A 339 34.11 -24.86 18.40
CA LEU A 339 33.69 -24.90 17.00
C LEU A 339 32.97 -26.23 16.73
N ALA A 340 31.68 -26.16 16.40
CA ALA A 340 30.85 -27.34 16.13
C ALA A 340 31.20 -27.93 14.75
N PHE A 341 31.24 -27.09 13.71
CA PHE A 341 31.62 -27.49 12.35
C PHE A 341 31.89 -26.26 11.48
N THR A 342 32.43 -26.48 10.28
CA THR A 342 32.60 -25.45 9.25
C THR A 342 31.83 -25.83 7.99
N ILE A 343 31.36 -24.83 7.24
CA ILE A 343 30.67 -25.03 5.96
C ILE A 343 31.36 -24.18 4.89
N THR A 344 31.62 -24.79 3.73
CA THR A 344 32.17 -24.12 2.55
C THR A 344 31.10 -23.94 1.49
N TYR A 345 30.91 -22.70 1.03
CA TYR A 345 29.96 -22.32 -0.01
C TYR A 345 30.68 -21.81 -1.26
N GLN A 346 30.06 -22.00 -2.41
CA GLN A 346 30.36 -21.28 -3.64
C GLN A 346 29.39 -20.12 -3.80
N VAL A 347 29.90 -18.95 -4.18
CA VAL A 347 29.08 -17.78 -4.51
C VAL A 347 28.64 -17.90 -5.97
N VAL A 348 27.35 -18.20 -6.18
CA VAL A 348 26.77 -18.58 -7.49
C VAL A 348 25.82 -17.54 -8.08
N GLY A 349 25.51 -16.46 -7.35
CA GLY A 349 24.72 -15.34 -7.85
C GLY A 349 25.17 -14.01 -7.28
N VAL A 350 24.64 -12.92 -7.82
CA VAL A 350 24.94 -11.56 -7.35
C VAL A 350 23.80 -11.01 -6.49
N THR A 351 24.15 -10.46 -5.33
CA THR A 351 23.22 -9.80 -4.40
C THR A 351 23.99 -8.91 -3.44
N PRO A 352 23.52 -7.70 -3.10
CA PRO A 352 24.21 -6.85 -2.13
C PRO A 352 24.38 -7.56 -0.78
N THR A 353 23.35 -8.29 -0.33
CA THR A 353 23.37 -9.07 0.90
C THR A 353 22.59 -10.38 0.75
N THR A 354 23.04 -11.45 1.39
CA THR A 354 22.23 -12.66 1.57
C THR A 354 22.45 -13.27 2.96
N PRO A 355 21.38 -13.65 3.67
CA PRO A 355 21.50 -14.29 4.97
C PRO A 355 22.03 -15.72 4.86
N GLY A 356 22.93 -16.08 5.78
CA GLY A 356 23.10 -17.44 6.28
C GLY A 356 22.48 -17.52 7.67
N ASP A 357 21.44 -18.33 7.83
CA ASP A 357 20.66 -18.44 9.06
C ASP A 357 20.31 -19.89 9.36
N TYR A 358 19.72 -20.10 10.53
CA TYR A 358 19.13 -21.38 10.91
C TYR A 358 17.69 -21.41 10.37
N PRO A 359 17.26 -22.50 9.70
CA PRO A 359 15.91 -22.58 9.17
C PRO A 359 14.88 -22.87 10.26
N THR A 360 13.70 -22.27 10.13
CA THR A 360 12.52 -22.65 10.92
C THR A 360 11.72 -23.74 10.20
N ASN A 361 11.44 -24.87 10.85
CA ASN A 361 10.64 -25.96 10.25
C ASN A 361 9.86 -26.74 11.33
N ALA A 362 8.62 -27.14 11.04
CA ALA A 362 7.79 -27.92 11.96
C ALA A 362 8.44 -29.23 12.43
N ALA A 363 9.32 -29.82 11.62
CA ALA A 363 10.12 -30.99 11.99
C ALA A 363 11.09 -30.72 13.15
N CYS A 364 11.53 -29.47 13.33
CA CYS A 364 12.45 -29.02 14.38
C CYS A 364 11.71 -28.57 15.64
N SER A 365 10.60 -29.25 15.97
CA SER A 365 9.77 -28.93 17.15
C SER A 365 10.48 -29.18 18.48
N VAL A 366 11.48 -30.07 18.48
CA VAL A 366 12.48 -30.18 19.53
C VAL A 366 13.61 -29.25 19.15
N THR A 367 13.88 -28.26 19.99
CA THR A 367 14.90 -27.24 19.71
C THR A 367 15.50 -26.72 21.01
N SER A 368 16.74 -26.29 20.93
CA SER A 368 17.42 -25.54 21.98
C SER A 368 17.00 -24.07 22.03
N VAL A 369 16.30 -23.57 21.01
CA VAL A 369 15.99 -22.14 20.84
C VAL A 369 14.58 -21.83 21.33
N ALA A 370 14.48 -20.96 22.34
CA ALA A 370 13.17 -20.60 22.91
C ALA A 370 12.35 -19.64 22.03
N SER A 371 13.03 -18.79 21.24
CA SER A 371 12.38 -17.82 20.36
C SER A 371 13.33 -17.40 19.21
N PRO A 372 12.90 -17.50 17.94
CA PRO A 372 11.62 -18.05 17.48
C PRO A 372 11.52 -19.58 17.70
N PRO A 373 10.32 -20.14 17.90
CA PRO A 373 10.13 -21.59 18.07
C PRO A 373 10.38 -22.33 16.74
N ASN A 374 10.69 -23.62 16.82
CA ASN A 374 10.94 -24.51 15.68
C ASN A 374 12.19 -24.18 14.85
N GLU A 375 13.16 -23.49 15.45
CA GLU A 375 14.49 -23.30 14.87
C GLU A 375 15.29 -24.60 14.90
N CYS A 376 15.90 -24.97 13.78
CA CYS A 376 16.61 -26.23 13.62
C CYS A 376 18.03 -26.20 14.22
N VAL A 377 18.08 -26.00 15.54
CA VAL A 377 19.29 -25.97 16.36
C VAL A 377 19.00 -26.77 17.63
N GLU A 378 19.68 -27.90 17.78
CA GLU A 378 19.63 -28.76 18.96
C GLU A 378 21.05 -28.91 19.53
N VAL A 379 21.21 -28.58 20.81
CA VAL A 379 22.38 -28.87 21.62
C VAL A 379 21.89 -29.76 22.77
N LEU A 380 22.53 -30.92 22.95
CA LEU A 380 22.02 -31.99 23.82
C LEU A 380 22.98 -32.24 24.98
N ASP A 381 22.44 -32.48 26.17
CA ASP A 381 23.19 -33.01 27.31
C ASP A 381 23.44 -34.52 27.19
N ASN A 382 24.08 -35.14 28.20
CA ASN A 382 24.41 -36.57 28.21
C ASN A 382 23.20 -37.52 28.35
N VAL A 383 22.01 -37.00 28.63
CA VAL A 383 20.77 -37.78 28.66
C VAL A 383 19.88 -37.51 27.44
N GLY A 384 20.35 -36.69 26.49
CA GLY A 384 19.66 -36.40 25.24
C GLY A 384 18.57 -35.34 25.37
N THR A 385 18.60 -34.49 26.41
CA THR A 385 17.68 -33.37 26.56
C THR A 385 18.26 -32.09 25.98
N THR A 386 17.42 -31.20 25.46
CA THR A 386 17.87 -29.96 24.85
C THR A 386 18.36 -28.96 25.90
N VAL A 387 19.54 -28.40 25.66
CA VAL A 387 20.12 -27.30 26.42
C VAL A 387 19.62 -25.99 25.82
N PRO A 388 19.13 -25.02 26.62
CA PRO A 388 18.67 -23.73 26.07
C PRO A 388 19.82 -22.91 25.46
N GLU A 389 19.61 -22.45 24.23
CA GLU A 389 20.56 -21.66 23.43
C GLU A 389 19.86 -20.46 22.78
N SER A 390 20.61 -19.38 22.59
CA SER A 390 20.28 -18.32 21.63
C SER A 390 20.96 -18.58 20.29
N ILE A 391 20.54 -17.89 19.23
CA ILE A 391 21.12 -18.07 17.89
C ILE A 391 21.53 -16.75 17.27
N GLN A 392 22.56 -16.82 16.43
CA GLN A 392 23.00 -15.70 15.60
C GLN A 392 23.53 -16.21 14.25
N GLY A 393 22.87 -15.83 13.16
CA GLY A 393 23.34 -16.13 11.80
C GLY A 393 24.44 -15.16 11.34
N ALA A 394 24.62 -15.03 10.02
CA ALA A 394 25.58 -14.12 9.38
C ALA A 394 25.00 -13.51 8.09
N ASP A 395 25.34 -12.25 7.78
CA ASP A 395 25.04 -11.64 6.49
C ASP A 395 26.25 -11.79 5.58
N LEU A 396 26.06 -12.29 4.37
CA LEU A 396 27.10 -12.26 3.34
C LEU A 396 26.87 -11.04 2.47
N ILE A 397 27.83 -10.12 2.46
CA ILE A 397 27.79 -8.90 1.66
C ILE A 397 28.64 -9.08 0.41
N GLN A 398 28.11 -8.75 -0.75
CA GLN A 398 28.89 -8.67 -1.98
C GLN A 398 29.17 -7.22 -2.36
N THR A 399 30.43 -6.88 -2.63
CA THR A 399 30.76 -5.63 -3.32
C THR A 399 30.59 -5.86 -4.81
N HIS A 400 29.35 -5.76 -5.30
CA HIS A 400 29.04 -5.78 -6.73
C HIS A 400 28.96 -4.34 -7.26
N PRO A 401 29.76 -3.95 -8.26
CA PRO A 401 29.55 -2.68 -8.94
C PRO A 401 28.13 -2.64 -9.50
N VAL A 402 27.44 -1.51 -9.36
CA VAL A 402 26.09 -1.36 -9.93
C VAL A 402 26.19 -1.55 -11.45
N ASP A 403 25.48 -2.55 -11.97
CA ASP A 403 25.48 -2.89 -13.39
C ASP A 403 24.68 -1.86 -14.19
N ASN A 404 25.21 -1.43 -15.34
CA ASN A 404 24.47 -0.54 -16.22
C ASN A 404 23.32 -1.29 -16.88
N SER A 405 22.09 -0.76 -16.82
CA SER A 405 20.95 -1.35 -17.53
C SER A 405 20.76 -0.77 -18.94
N THR A 406 20.15 -1.55 -19.84
CA THR A 406 19.70 -1.08 -21.15
C THR A 406 18.17 -1.14 -21.26
N ILE A 407 17.55 -0.06 -21.74
CA ILE A 407 16.09 0.09 -21.82
C ILE A 407 15.66 0.03 -23.29
N ILE A 408 14.84 -0.96 -23.62
CA ILE A 408 14.19 -1.10 -24.93
C ILE A 408 12.70 -0.84 -24.76
N LYS A 409 12.13 0.03 -25.59
CA LYS A 409 10.75 0.49 -25.45
C LYS A 409 10.04 0.57 -26.80
N SER A 410 8.74 0.31 -26.80
CA SER A 410 7.90 0.42 -27.99
C SER A 410 6.44 0.69 -27.62
N CYS A 411 5.71 1.45 -28.44
CA CYS A 411 4.25 1.48 -28.39
C CYS A 411 3.66 1.10 -29.75
N GLY A 412 2.65 0.24 -29.73
CA GLY A 412 1.94 -0.23 -30.91
C GLY A 412 0.43 -0.09 -30.75
N PRO A 413 -0.26 0.62 -31.67
CA PRO A 413 0.23 1.28 -32.89
C PRO A 413 0.95 2.64 -32.67
N SER A 414 1.83 3.01 -33.61
CA SER A 414 2.45 4.34 -33.74
C SER A 414 2.51 4.73 -35.23
N PRO A 415 1.84 5.79 -35.68
CA PRO A 415 1.07 6.73 -34.87
C PRO A 415 -0.26 6.15 -34.34
N VAL A 416 -0.74 6.68 -33.21
CA VAL A 416 -2.03 6.34 -32.60
C VAL A 416 -3.04 7.46 -32.83
N VAL A 417 -4.31 7.12 -33.04
CA VAL A 417 -5.39 8.11 -33.23
C VAL A 417 -5.87 8.61 -31.86
N VAL A 418 -6.18 9.90 -31.71
CA VAL A 418 -6.81 10.45 -30.50
C VAL A 418 -8.01 9.60 -30.07
N GLY A 419 -8.13 9.33 -28.77
CA GLY A 419 -9.20 8.51 -28.18
C GLY A 419 -9.00 7.00 -28.30
N GLN A 420 -8.01 6.53 -29.05
CA GLN A 420 -7.64 5.11 -29.12
C GLN A 420 -6.47 4.79 -28.18
N GLN A 421 -6.42 3.55 -27.70
CA GLN A 421 -5.32 3.09 -26.86
C GLN A 421 -4.17 2.58 -27.71
N THR A 422 -2.93 2.86 -27.30
CA THR A 422 -1.73 2.19 -27.79
C THR A 422 -1.05 1.44 -26.65
N MET A 423 -0.63 0.19 -26.90
CA MET A 423 0.03 -0.62 -25.88
C MET A 423 1.52 -0.31 -25.91
N CYS A 424 2.06 0.16 -24.78
CA CYS A 424 3.46 0.48 -24.60
C CYS A 424 4.15 -0.60 -23.76
N SER A 425 5.22 -1.19 -24.28
CA SER A 425 6.04 -2.18 -23.60
C SER A 425 7.45 -1.65 -23.36
N VAL A 426 8.03 -2.05 -22.24
CA VAL A 426 9.43 -1.81 -21.89
C VAL A 426 10.09 -3.13 -21.53
N THR A 427 11.28 -3.36 -22.06
CA THR A 427 12.18 -4.44 -21.68
C THR A 427 13.45 -3.81 -21.13
N VAL A 428 13.77 -4.12 -19.87
CA VAL A 428 15.02 -3.72 -19.23
C VAL A 428 15.94 -4.92 -19.22
N THR A 429 17.15 -4.74 -19.72
CA THR A 429 18.15 -5.80 -19.90
C THR A 429 19.40 -5.47 -19.10
N ASP A 430 19.88 -6.44 -18.34
CA ASP A 430 21.22 -6.44 -17.76
C ASP A 430 22.22 -6.97 -18.82
N PRO A 431 23.11 -6.12 -19.35
CA PRO A 431 24.12 -6.49 -20.32
C PRO A 431 25.42 -6.98 -19.65
N SER A 432 25.46 -7.16 -18.32
CA SER A 432 26.68 -7.50 -17.60
C SER A 432 27.32 -8.79 -18.14
N PRO A 433 28.64 -8.81 -18.39
CA PRO A 433 29.32 -10.00 -18.90
C PRO A 433 29.51 -11.09 -17.83
N SER A 434 29.34 -10.73 -16.55
CA SER A 434 29.57 -11.61 -15.41
C SER A 434 28.28 -11.75 -14.59
N ALA A 435 27.62 -12.90 -14.72
CA ALA A 435 26.44 -13.28 -13.94
C ALA A 435 25.24 -12.33 -14.09
N PRO A 436 24.74 -12.13 -15.31
CA PRO A 436 23.66 -11.19 -15.53
C PRO A 436 22.38 -11.63 -14.82
N VAL A 437 21.69 -10.66 -14.21
CA VAL A 437 20.46 -10.87 -13.44
C VAL A 437 19.33 -10.04 -14.02
N ALA A 438 18.12 -10.61 -14.05
CA ALA A 438 16.95 -9.93 -14.56
C ALA A 438 16.62 -8.70 -13.67
N PRO A 439 16.57 -7.48 -14.23
CA PRO A 439 16.29 -6.28 -13.44
C PRO A 439 14.90 -6.32 -12.79
N ILE A 440 14.76 -5.82 -11.57
CA ILE A 440 13.51 -5.83 -10.80
C ILE A 440 13.03 -4.41 -10.50
N GLY A 441 11.77 -4.31 -10.08
CA GLY A 441 11.18 -3.07 -9.58
C GLY A 441 10.21 -2.38 -10.56
N PRO A 442 9.70 -1.19 -10.17
CA PRO A 442 8.71 -0.47 -10.95
C PRO A 442 9.34 0.32 -12.10
N VAL A 443 8.64 0.35 -13.24
CA VAL A 443 8.88 1.31 -14.33
C VAL A 443 7.74 2.31 -14.38
N THR A 444 8.08 3.60 -14.43
CA THR A 444 7.13 4.71 -14.53
C THR A 444 7.10 5.28 -15.94
N TRP A 445 5.91 5.60 -16.42
CA TRP A 445 5.68 6.18 -17.74
C TRP A 445 5.18 7.62 -17.62
N GLN A 446 5.75 8.52 -18.43
CA GLN A 446 5.36 9.92 -18.50
C GLN A 446 5.22 10.36 -19.95
N SER A 447 4.37 11.35 -20.23
CA SER A 447 4.18 11.93 -21.56
C SER A 447 4.19 13.44 -21.45
N SER A 448 4.82 14.12 -22.41
CA SER A 448 4.77 15.58 -22.53
C SER A 448 3.46 16.08 -23.18
N GLY A 449 2.69 15.17 -23.78
CA GLY A 449 1.46 15.48 -24.50
C GLY A 449 0.21 15.16 -23.69
N SER A 450 -0.92 15.62 -24.22
CA SER A 450 -2.26 15.38 -23.70
C SER A 450 -2.66 13.91 -23.82
N GLY A 451 -2.88 13.25 -22.69
CA GLY A 451 -3.31 11.86 -22.62
C GLY A 451 -3.05 11.27 -21.23
N SER A 452 -3.34 9.99 -21.05
CA SER A 452 -3.10 9.30 -19.79
C SER A 452 -2.59 7.87 -20.00
N PHE A 453 -1.81 7.40 -19.03
CA PHE A 453 -1.38 6.00 -18.94
C PHE A 453 -2.29 5.22 -17.99
N ASN A 454 -2.58 3.96 -18.34
CA ASN A 454 -3.32 3.05 -17.48
C ASN A 454 -2.69 1.63 -17.52
N PRO A 455 -1.97 1.22 -16.45
CA PRO A 455 -1.52 2.01 -15.30
C PRO A 455 -0.31 2.91 -15.62
N SER A 456 -0.10 4.02 -14.90
CA SER A 456 1.10 4.88 -15.10
C SER A 456 2.42 4.25 -14.65
N THR A 457 2.35 3.17 -13.87
CA THR A 457 3.51 2.37 -13.42
C THR A 457 3.24 0.90 -13.66
N CYS A 458 4.26 0.13 -14.03
CA CYS A 458 4.19 -1.32 -14.14
C CYS A 458 5.37 -1.99 -13.44
N GLN A 459 5.15 -3.19 -12.89
CA GLN A 459 6.19 -3.98 -12.23
C GLN A 459 6.89 -4.87 -13.26
N LEU A 460 8.23 -4.82 -13.29
CA LEU A 460 9.04 -5.68 -14.13
C LEU A 460 8.85 -7.15 -13.76
N GLN A 461 8.58 -7.98 -14.77
CA GLN A 461 8.54 -9.44 -14.63
C GLN A 461 9.67 -10.05 -15.46
N ALA A 462 10.46 -10.93 -14.85
CA ALA A 462 11.55 -11.62 -15.53
C ALA A 462 11.02 -12.45 -16.69
N ILE A 463 11.59 -12.26 -17.88
CA ILE A 463 11.30 -13.08 -19.06
C ILE A 463 12.40 -14.11 -19.32
N ASN A 464 13.61 -13.87 -18.80
CA ASN A 464 14.73 -14.80 -18.74
C ASN A 464 15.69 -14.36 -17.62
N SER A 465 16.89 -14.94 -17.55
CA SER A 465 17.83 -14.68 -16.46
C SER A 465 18.45 -13.28 -16.45
N PHE A 466 18.32 -12.49 -17.53
CA PHE A 466 18.99 -11.19 -17.69
C PHE A 466 18.06 -10.08 -18.21
N GLN A 467 16.78 -10.38 -18.43
CA GLN A 467 15.79 -9.44 -18.95
C GLN A 467 14.48 -9.52 -18.18
N SER A 468 13.88 -8.36 -17.99
CA SER A 468 12.53 -8.22 -17.46
C SER A 468 11.69 -7.30 -18.34
N GLN A 469 10.39 -7.54 -18.38
CA GLN A 469 9.45 -6.78 -19.19
C GLN A 469 8.21 -6.35 -18.38
N CYS A 470 7.65 -5.19 -18.72
CA CYS A 470 6.30 -4.83 -18.34
C CYS A 470 5.63 -3.95 -19.40
N SER A 471 4.32 -3.74 -19.28
CA SER A 471 3.53 -2.96 -20.25
C SER A 471 2.50 -2.07 -19.59
N THR A 472 2.11 -1.01 -20.30
CA THR A 472 1.00 -0.10 -19.99
C THR A 472 0.23 0.23 -21.27
N THR A 473 -0.91 0.92 -21.14
CA THR A 473 -1.63 1.53 -22.25
C THR A 473 -1.56 3.05 -22.16
N TYR A 474 -1.40 3.73 -23.30
CA TYR A 474 -1.48 5.19 -23.41
C TYR A 474 -2.66 5.59 -24.30
N THR A 475 -3.47 6.55 -23.85
CA THR A 475 -4.59 7.10 -24.63
C THR A 475 -4.40 8.61 -24.81
N PRO A 476 -4.00 9.09 -26.02
CA PRO A 476 -3.91 10.52 -26.28
C PRO A 476 -5.30 11.15 -26.37
N THR A 477 -5.44 12.36 -25.84
CA THR A 477 -6.70 13.13 -25.85
C THR A 477 -6.71 14.31 -26.81
N HIS A 478 -5.56 14.71 -27.34
CA HIS A 478 -5.43 15.79 -28.32
C HIS A 478 -4.16 15.59 -29.18
N VAL A 479 -4.18 16.13 -30.41
CA VAL A 479 -3.10 15.93 -31.40
C VAL A 479 -1.87 16.78 -31.09
N GLY A 480 -2.07 18.00 -30.61
CA GLY A 480 -0.97 18.94 -30.34
C GLY A 480 -0.09 19.17 -31.57
N THR A 481 1.20 18.90 -31.46
CA THR A 481 2.18 19.02 -32.57
C THR A 481 2.20 17.80 -33.51
N GLY A 482 1.30 16.82 -33.32
CA GLY A 482 1.27 15.54 -34.04
C GLY A 482 2.27 14.50 -33.52
N THR A 483 3.09 14.86 -32.54
CA THR A 483 4.01 13.94 -31.85
C THR A 483 4.05 14.26 -30.36
N THR A 484 4.15 13.23 -29.52
CA THR A 484 4.35 13.40 -28.07
C THR A 484 5.59 12.64 -27.61
N SER A 485 6.37 13.22 -26.70
CA SER A 485 7.52 12.57 -26.10
C SER A 485 7.07 11.72 -24.92
N ILE A 486 7.20 10.41 -25.04
CA ILE A 486 6.99 9.45 -23.94
C ILE A 486 8.33 9.16 -23.28
N SER A 487 8.41 9.33 -21.97
CA SER A 487 9.59 8.99 -21.16
C SER A 487 9.31 7.73 -20.36
N VAL A 488 10.24 6.77 -20.45
CA VAL A 488 10.23 5.53 -19.66
C VAL A 488 11.29 5.66 -18.59
N ILE A 489 10.90 5.52 -17.32
CA ILE A 489 11.75 5.78 -16.16
C ILE A 489 11.88 4.49 -15.35
N TYR A 490 13.07 3.91 -15.37
CA TYR A 490 13.45 2.83 -14.48
C TYR A 490 14.38 3.40 -13.41
N PRO A 491 14.02 3.42 -12.12
CA PRO A 491 14.84 4.03 -11.07
C PRO A 491 16.11 3.23 -10.75
N GLY A 492 16.21 1.99 -11.23
CA GLY A 492 17.25 1.04 -10.83
C GLY A 492 16.76 0.14 -9.72
N ASP A 493 17.58 -0.84 -9.38
CA ASP A 493 17.40 -1.70 -8.23
C ASP A 493 18.71 -1.81 -7.45
N THR A 494 18.82 -2.79 -6.55
CA THR A 494 20.00 -2.98 -5.73
C THR A 494 21.24 -3.46 -6.50
N ILE A 495 21.07 -3.95 -7.72
CA ILE A 495 22.11 -4.53 -8.60
C ILE A 495 22.31 -3.64 -9.83
N HIS A 496 21.25 -3.03 -10.38
CA HIS A 496 21.26 -2.30 -11.64
C HIS A 496 21.05 -0.80 -11.48
N SER A 497 21.74 -0.01 -12.29
CA SER A 497 21.55 1.43 -12.38
C SER A 497 20.22 1.75 -13.07
N GLY A 498 19.53 2.76 -12.58
CA GLY A 498 18.37 3.32 -13.26
C GLY A 498 18.71 4.13 -14.51
N GLY A 499 17.68 4.48 -15.27
CA GLY A 499 17.76 5.33 -16.44
C GLY A 499 16.41 5.92 -16.82
N THR A 500 16.45 7.02 -17.57
CA THR A 500 15.29 7.59 -18.25
C THR A 500 15.55 7.60 -19.75
N ASP A 501 14.63 7.05 -20.52
CA ASP A 501 14.81 6.91 -21.96
C ASP A 501 13.56 7.37 -22.72
N PRO A 502 13.58 8.58 -23.33
CA PRO A 502 12.45 9.13 -24.05
C PRO A 502 12.39 8.66 -25.53
N PHE A 503 11.18 8.62 -26.09
CA PHE A 503 10.95 8.42 -27.51
C PHE A 503 9.68 9.14 -27.97
N ASN A 504 9.58 9.37 -29.29
CA ASN A 504 8.42 10.06 -29.88
C ASN A 504 7.34 9.06 -30.30
N LEU A 505 6.12 9.30 -29.86
CA LEU A 505 4.91 8.63 -30.32
C LEU A 505 4.14 9.59 -31.24
N GLY A 506 3.82 9.14 -32.46
CA GLY A 506 2.98 9.92 -33.38
C GLY A 506 1.52 9.90 -32.94
N VAL A 507 0.84 11.04 -33.05
CA VAL A 507 -0.59 11.18 -32.74
C VAL A 507 -1.32 11.70 -33.97
N LEU A 508 -2.38 11.01 -34.38
CA LEU A 508 -3.24 11.41 -35.50
C LEU A 508 -4.59 11.95 -35.01
N PRO A 509 -5.18 12.93 -35.73
CA PRO A 509 -6.53 13.39 -35.46
C PRO A 509 -7.55 12.27 -35.65
N ALA A 510 -8.63 12.30 -34.87
CA ALA A 510 -9.79 11.45 -35.09
C ALA A 510 -10.49 11.79 -36.43
N SER A 511 -11.05 10.79 -37.11
CA SER A 511 -11.77 10.99 -38.38
C SER A 511 -13.28 11.01 -38.17
N ALA A 512 -13.96 11.94 -38.86
CA ALA A 512 -15.42 12.04 -38.91
C ALA A 512 -15.82 12.74 -40.21
N THR A 513 -16.97 12.39 -40.77
CA THR A 513 -17.54 13.08 -41.93
C THR A 513 -18.85 13.77 -41.53
N LEU A 514 -19.13 14.91 -42.16
CA LEU A 514 -20.33 15.70 -41.95
C LEU A 514 -21.08 15.79 -43.27
N SER A 515 -22.33 15.36 -43.28
CA SER A 515 -23.25 15.49 -44.42
C SER A 515 -24.41 16.38 -44.02
N SER A 516 -24.91 17.21 -44.93
CA SER A 516 -26.13 17.98 -44.74
C SER A 516 -27.18 17.61 -45.79
N VAL A 517 -28.45 17.96 -45.55
CA VAL A 517 -29.54 17.80 -46.52
C VAL A 517 -30.63 18.84 -46.23
N PRO A 518 -31.08 19.62 -47.23
CA PRO A 518 -32.22 20.51 -47.06
C PRO A 518 -33.52 19.70 -46.96
N ILE A 519 -34.32 19.99 -45.94
CA ILE A 519 -35.59 19.35 -45.62
C ILE A 519 -36.74 20.33 -45.84
N ASN A 520 -37.78 19.87 -46.54
CA ASN A 520 -39.04 20.60 -46.68
C ASN A 520 -39.89 20.41 -45.42
N ASP A 521 -40.16 21.50 -44.70
CA ASP A 521 -40.87 21.46 -43.42
C ASP A 521 -42.31 20.96 -43.52
N GLN A 522 -42.94 21.08 -44.69
CA GLN A 522 -44.30 20.59 -44.89
C GLN A 522 -44.36 19.08 -45.05
N THR A 523 -43.34 18.47 -45.64
CA THR A 523 -43.31 17.03 -45.92
C THR A 523 -42.42 16.26 -44.95
N GLY A 524 -41.55 16.95 -44.20
CA GLY A 524 -40.53 16.34 -43.36
C GLY A 524 -39.49 15.53 -44.14
N SER A 525 -39.43 15.71 -45.47
CA SER A 525 -38.59 14.93 -46.38
C SER A 525 -37.57 15.83 -47.09
N PRO A 526 -36.48 15.27 -47.64
CA PRO A 526 -35.53 16.04 -48.44
C PRO A 526 -36.22 16.84 -49.55
N VAL A 527 -35.71 18.04 -49.83
CA VAL A 527 -36.22 18.88 -50.92
C VAL A 527 -36.09 18.11 -52.24
N ASP A 528 -37.18 18.07 -53.01
CA ASP A 528 -37.23 17.41 -54.31
C ASP A 528 -36.18 18.03 -55.27
N PRO A 529 -35.41 17.23 -56.03
CA PRO A 529 -34.49 17.75 -57.05
C PRO A 529 -35.14 18.68 -58.09
N ALA A 530 -36.44 18.54 -58.35
CA ALA A 530 -37.19 19.43 -59.23
C ALA A 530 -37.41 20.83 -58.62
N GLY A 531 -37.21 20.99 -57.31
CA GLY A 531 -37.30 22.23 -56.57
C GLY A 531 -38.52 22.32 -55.65
N VAL A 532 -38.47 23.26 -54.71
CA VAL A 532 -39.54 23.56 -53.75
C VAL A 532 -40.26 24.85 -54.15
N PRO A 533 -41.60 24.95 -54.09
CA PRO A 533 -42.30 26.20 -54.35
C PRO A 533 -41.85 27.31 -53.40
N GLN A 534 -41.78 28.55 -53.89
CA GLN A 534 -41.52 29.71 -53.02
C GLN A 534 -42.56 29.81 -51.89
N GLY A 535 -42.12 30.32 -50.74
CA GLY A 535 -42.99 30.46 -49.55
C GLY A 535 -43.05 29.21 -48.67
N ILE A 536 -42.51 28.07 -49.12
CA ILE A 536 -42.35 26.87 -48.28
C ILE A 536 -41.13 27.02 -47.38
N PRO A 537 -41.27 26.89 -46.05
CA PRO A 537 -40.13 26.85 -45.14
C PRO A 537 -39.27 25.61 -45.37
N VAL A 538 -37.95 25.82 -45.39
CA VAL A 538 -36.93 24.77 -45.52
C VAL A 538 -35.94 24.93 -44.39
N HIS A 539 -35.53 23.84 -43.76
CA HIS A 539 -34.37 23.82 -42.87
C HIS A 539 -33.28 22.90 -43.41
N ASP A 540 -32.07 23.05 -42.91
CA ASP A 540 -30.97 22.13 -43.21
C ASP A 540 -30.82 21.12 -42.06
N GLN A 541 -30.64 19.85 -42.40
CA GLN A 541 -30.42 18.79 -41.43
C GLN A 541 -29.06 18.15 -41.67
N ALA A 542 -28.18 18.25 -40.67
CA ALA A 542 -26.86 17.64 -40.74
C ALA A 542 -26.78 16.32 -39.97
N ILE A 543 -25.93 15.42 -40.45
CA ILE A 543 -25.61 14.12 -39.85
C ILE A 543 -24.08 14.03 -39.70
N MET A 544 -23.64 13.74 -38.48
CA MET A 544 -22.24 13.41 -38.17
C MET A 544 -22.06 11.90 -38.26
N ILE A 545 -21.14 11.45 -39.12
CA ILE A 545 -20.79 10.04 -39.26
C ILE A 545 -19.42 9.84 -38.62
N ALA A 546 -19.39 9.08 -37.53
CA ALA A 546 -18.16 8.78 -36.80
C ALA A 546 -17.22 7.90 -37.65
N GLY A 547 -15.96 8.30 -37.74
CA GLY A 547 -14.86 7.49 -38.26
C GLY A 547 -13.99 6.93 -37.14
N THR A 548 -12.75 6.56 -37.46
CA THR A 548 -11.80 6.02 -36.48
C THR A 548 -11.40 7.06 -35.42
N GLY A 549 -11.43 6.65 -34.15
CA GLY A 549 -11.04 7.50 -33.01
C GLY A 549 -12.04 8.60 -32.65
N PHE A 550 -13.13 8.76 -33.39
CA PHE A 550 -14.18 9.69 -33.01
C PHE A 550 -15.09 9.05 -31.95
N PRO A 551 -15.34 9.70 -30.81
CA PRO A 551 -16.16 9.12 -29.76
C PRO A 551 -17.58 8.85 -30.28
N VAL A 552 -18.01 7.59 -30.18
CA VAL A 552 -19.37 7.18 -30.59
C VAL A 552 -20.41 7.69 -29.58
N GLU A 553 -19.98 7.94 -28.33
CA GLU A 553 -20.76 8.60 -27.29
C GLU A 553 -20.32 10.07 -27.14
N GLY A 554 -20.98 10.94 -27.89
CA GLY A 554 -20.86 12.39 -27.73
C GLY A 554 -19.58 12.93 -28.37
N ALA A 555 -19.74 13.50 -29.56
CA ALA A 555 -18.76 14.37 -30.24
C ALA A 555 -18.14 15.48 -29.35
N CYS A 556 -18.68 15.72 -28.16
CA CYS A 556 -18.22 16.71 -27.19
C CYS A 556 -17.72 16.05 -25.91
N SER A 557 -16.45 16.28 -25.59
CA SER A 557 -15.85 15.98 -24.29
C SER A 557 -16.55 16.70 -23.13
N VAL A 558 -17.26 17.81 -23.41
CA VAL A 558 -18.09 18.55 -22.47
C VAL A 558 -19.47 18.81 -23.11
N PRO A 559 -20.58 18.31 -22.54
CA PRO A 559 -21.92 18.63 -23.03
C PRO A 559 -22.14 20.14 -23.08
N GLY A 560 -22.54 20.67 -24.24
CA GLY A 560 -22.82 22.10 -24.40
C GLY A 560 -21.76 22.91 -25.15
N THR A 561 -20.53 22.40 -25.34
CA THR A 561 -19.42 23.20 -25.88
C THR A 561 -19.23 23.10 -27.39
N CYS A 562 -19.56 21.98 -28.04
CA CYS A 562 -19.50 21.93 -29.49
C CYS A 562 -20.78 22.45 -30.15
N THR A 563 -20.57 23.20 -31.22
CA THR A 563 -21.66 23.84 -31.96
C THR A 563 -21.59 23.49 -33.44
N LEU A 564 -22.76 23.48 -34.06
CA LEU A 564 -22.92 23.41 -35.50
C LEU A 564 -23.49 24.74 -36.00
N THR A 565 -22.78 25.37 -36.92
CA THR A 565 -23.19 26.63 -37.54
C THR A 565 -23.78 26.36 -38.91
N TYR A 566 -25.06 26.66 -39.09
CA TYR A 566 -25.75 26.54 -40.38
C TYR A 566 -25.77 27.89 -41.09
N THR A 567 -25.33 27.89 -42.34
CA THR A 567 -25.29 29.10 -43.18
C THR A 567 -25.93 28.77 -44.53
N TRP A 568 -26.77 29.67 -45.02
CA TRP A 568 -27.32 29.58 -46.36
C TRP A 568 -26.67 30.62 -47.29
N TYR A 569 -26.58 30.27 -48.57
CA TYR A 569 -25.98 31.09 -49.61
C TYR A 569 -26.91 31.18 -50.82
N SER A 570 -26.87 32.32 -51.51
CA SER A 570 -27.42 32.41 -52.86
C SER A 570 -26.48 31.67 -53.84
N GLY A 571 -27.07 30.90 -54.76
CA GLY A 571 -26.33 30.02 -55.66
C GLY A 571 -26.09 28.62 -55.06
N GLY A 572 -25.51 27.72 -55.87
CA GLY A 572 -25.40 26.29 -55.54
C GLY A 572 -24.05 25.83 -54.97
N VAL A 573 -23.13 26.73 -54.66
CA VAL A 573 -21.72 26.38 -54.34
C VAL A 573 -21.20 26.98 -53.03
N CYS A 574 -22.09 27.53 -52.17
CA CYS A 574 -21.74 28.07 -50.86
C CYS A 574 -20.59 29.07 -50.88
N SER A 575 -20.56 29.94 -51.90
CA SER A 575 -19.52 30.95 -52.12
C SER A 575 -20.04 32.35 -51.85
N GLY A 576 -19.17 33.27 -51.43
CA GLY A 576 -19.51 34.66 -51.18
C GLY A 576 -20.07 34.89 -49.77
N THR A 577 -20.81 35.98 -49.58
CA THR A 577 -21.36 36.34 -48.26
C THR A 577 -22.56 35.45 -47.92
N GLY A 578 -22.34 34.47 -47.04
CA GLY A 578 -23.40 33.63 -46.49
C GLY A 578 -24.24 34.37 -45.45
N THR A 579 -25.49 33.92 -45.29
CA THR A 579 -26.39 34.40 -44.25
C THR A 579 -26.52 33.34 -43.17
N LEU A 580 -26.24 33.73 -41.92
CA LEU A 580 -26.35 32.85 -40.77
C LEU A 580 -27.82 32.44 -40.56
N VAL A 581 -28.08 31.13 -40.58
CA VAL A 581 -29.39 30.55 -40.31
C VAL A 581 -29.55 30.33 -38.81
N GLY A 582 -28.51 29.80 -38.17
CA GLY A 582 -28.49 29.56 -36.74
C GLY A 582 -27.26 28.77 -36.30
N VAL A 583 -27.04 28.79 -34.98
CA VAL A 583 -26.02 27.97 -34.31
C VAL A 583 -26.76 27.02 -33.37
N VAL A 584 -26.52 25.73 -33.50
CA VAL A 584 -27.10 24.70 -32.62
C VAL A 584 -26.03 23.98 -31.85
N THR A 585 -26.37 23.50 -30.66
CA THR A 585 -25.50 22.68 -29.83
C THR A 585 -25.75 21.20 -30.12
N ILE A 586 -24.68 20.41 -30.28
CA ILE A 586 -24.82 18.96 -30.45
C ILE A 586 -25.26 18.33 -29.13
N ARG A 587 -26.28 17.47 -29.21
CA ARG A 587 -26.84 16.75 -28.06
C ARG A 587 -26.14 15.38 -27.89
N PRO A 588 -26.30 14.71 -26.73
CA PRO A 588 -25.73 13.38 -26.49
C PRO A 588 -26.13 12.38 -27.59
N ALA A 589 -25.34 11.31 -27.73
CA ALA A 589 -25.54 10.26 -28.75
C ALA A 589 -25.51 10.75 -30.21
N ASN A 590 -24.79 11.85 -30.48
CA ASN A 590 -24.66 12.45 -31.82
C ASN A 590 -26.01 12.91 -32.41
N ASP A 591 -26.97 13.28 -31.54
CA ASP A 591 -28.20 13.94 -31.97
C ASP A 591 -27.88 15.38 -32.41
N VAL A 592 -27.96 15.61 -33.72
CA VAL A 592 -27.67 16.90 -34.36
C VAL A 592 -28.99 17.58 -34.69
N PRO A 593 -29.35 18.69 -34.01
CA PRO A 593 -30.56 19.43 -34.35
C PRO A 593 -30.46 20.02 -35.77
N GLY A 594 -31.59 20.01 -36.49
CA GLY A 594 -31.72 20.77 -37.73
C GLY A 594 -31.58 22.27 -37.50
N SER A 595 -31.27 23.00 -38.56
CA SER A 595 -31.26 24.47 -38.52
C SER A 595 -32.66 25.02 -38.22
N PRO A 596 -32.76 26.29 -37.78
CA PRO A 596 -34.01 27.02 -37.92
C PRO A 596 -34.50 27.03 -39.38
N SER A 597 -35.81 27.05 -39.57
CA SER A 597 -36.43 27.14 -40.88
C SER A 597 -36.24 28.51 -41.51
N VAL A 598 -36.01 28.53 -42.82
CA VAL A 598 -35.96 29.75 -43.63
C VAL A 598 -36.96 29.66 -44.77
N THR A 599 -37.59 30.79 -45.08
CA THR A 599 -38.48 30.93 -46.24
C THR A 599 -37.80 31.78 -47.29
N LEU A 600 -37.48 31.16 -48.42
CA LEU A 600 -36.73 31.78 -49.52
C LEU A 600 -37.66 32.08 -50.70
N SER A 601 -37.28 33.05 -51.52
CA SER A 601 -38.11 33.58 -52.61
C SER A 601 -37.53 33.28 -53.98
N ALA A 602 -38.41 33.10 -54.98
CA ALA A 602 -38.00 32.94 -56.38
C ALA A 602 -38.96 33.77 -57.24
N PRO A 603 -38.71 35.08 -57.41
CA PRO A 603 -39.75 35.99 -57.88
C PRO A 603 -40.13 35.81 -59.36
N THR A 604 -39.19 35.49 -60.25
CA THR A 604 -39.44 35.43 -61.70
C THR A 604 -38.86 34.21 -62.41
N SER A 605 -37.94 33.49 -61.78
CA SER A 605 -37.30 32.29 -62.34
C SER A 605 -36.80 31.37 -61.22
N PRO A 606 -36.62 30.06 -61.49
CA PRO A 606 -36.03 29.14 -60.53
C PRO A 606 -34.72 29.69 -59.97
N THR A 607 -34.63 29.81 -58.65
CA THR A 607 -33.47 30.37 -57.95
C THR A 607 -32.79 29.28 -57.14
N VAL A 608 -31.49 29.10 -57.36
CA VAL A 608 -30.69 28.10 -56.64
C VAL A 608 -30.15 28.71 -55.35
N TYR A 609 -30.29 27.96 -54.27
CA TYR A 609 -29.72 28.23 -52.97
C TYR A 609 -28.87 27.06 -52.51
N SER A 610 -28.05 27.27 -51.49
CA SER A 610 -27.29 26.20 -50.89
C SER A 610 -27.14 26.38 -49.38
N PHE A 611 -27.02 25.26 -48.69
CA PHE A 611 -26.67 25.22 -47.27
C PHE A 611 -25.29 24.60 -47.07
N ASN A 612 -24.65 25.05 -45.99
CA ASN A 612 -23.47 24.43 -45.42
C ASN A 612 -23.61 24.41 -43.90
N ALA A 613 -23.23 23.29 -43.30
CA ALA A 613 -23.09 23.11 -41.87
C ALA A 613 -21.62 23.00 -41.48
N VAL A 614 -21.18 23.82 -40.52
CA VAL A 614 -19.81 23.80 -39.99
C VAL A 614 -19.84 23.34 -38.54
N TYR A 615 -19.20 22.21 -38.27
CA TYR A 615 -18.92 21.72 -36.93
C TYR A 615 -17.66 22.38 -36.37
N ASN A 616 -17.82 23.07 -35.24
CA ASN A 616 -16.75 23.69 -34.49
C ASN A 616 -16.61 22.99 -33.13
N ASN A 617 -15.41 22.50 -32.82
CA ASN A 617 -15.06 21.95 -31.52
C ASN A 617 -13.91 22.77 -30.91
N ASP A 618 -13.99 23.03 -29.61
CA ASP A 618 -13.02 23.81 -28.83
C ASP A 618 -11.68 23.07 -28.59
N THR A 619 -11.61 21.74 -28.77
CA THR A 619 -10.46 20.98 -28.20
C THR A 619 -9.86 19.85 -29.03
N LEU A 620 -10.29 19.61 -30.27
CA LEU A 620 -9.86 18.42 -31.03
C LEU A 620 -9.30 18.65 -32.44
N ASP A 621 -9.05 19.90 -32.85
CA ASP A 621 -8.52 20.23 -34.20
C ASP A 621 -9.33 19.55 -35.34
N ASN A 622 -10.64 19.41 -35.11
CA ASN A 622 -11.52 18.54 -35.86
C ASN A 622 -12.69 19.29 -36.51
N ASN A 623 -12.47 20.54 -36.92
CA ASN A 623 -13.49 21.26 -37.67
C ASN A 623 -13.89 20.45 -38.91
N ARG A 624 -15.20 20.27 -39.09
CA ARG A 624 -15.76 19.58 -40.25
C ARG A 624 -16.74 20.51 -40.92
N VAL A 625 -16.61 20.61 -42.23
CA VAL A 625 -17.50 21.39 -43.08
C VAL A 625 -18.27 20.37 -43.90
N SER A 626 -19.60 20.49 -43.94
CA SER A 626 -20.41 19.64 -44.81
C SER A 626 -20.07 19.94 -46.27
N SER A 627 -20.36 18.98 -47.16
CA SER A 627 -20.45 19.33 -48.57
C SER A 627 -21.53 20.39 -48.77
N CYS A 628 -21.28 21.35 -49.67
CA CYS A 628 -22.30 22.34 -50.01
C CYS A 628 -23.50 21.66 -50.68
N THR A 629 -24.68 21.73 -50.06
CA THR A 629 -25.90 21.11 -50.56
C THR A 629 -26.81 22.13 -51.19
N SER A 630 -26.95 22.06 -52.53
CA SER A 630 -27.80 22.96 -53.30
C SER A 630 -29.24 22.48 -53.39
N PHE A 631 -30.18 23.41 -53.44
CA PHE A 631 -31.58 23.17 -53.74
C PHE A 631 -32.16 24.34 -54.54
N THR A 632 -33.26 24.10 -55.24
CA THR A 632 -33.90 25.10 -56.11
C THR A 632 -35.22 25.55 -55.51
N VAL A 633 -35.46 26.85 -55.44
CA VAL A 633 -36.76 27.43 -55.13
C VAL A 633 -37.43 27.83 -56.44
N LEU A 634 -38.66 27.35 -56.64
CA LEU A 634 -39.44 27.58 -57.86
C LEU A 634 -40.37 28.78 -57.68
N PRO A 635 -40.51 29.65 -58.71
CA PRO A 635 -41.50 30.72 -58.67
C PRO A 635 -42.92 30.18 -58.50
N ALA A 636 -43.86 31.02 -58.07
CA ALA A 636 -45.27 30.69 -58.19
C ALA A 636 -45.69 30.68 -59.68
N PRO A 637 -46.76 29.94 -60.05
CA PRO A 637 -47.39 30.07 -61.37
C PRO A 637 -47.71 31.53 -61.67
N HIS A 638 -47.33 32.04 -62.84
CA HIS A 638 -47.39 33.48 -63.15
C HIS A 638 -47.73 33.77 -64.60
N PHE A 639 -48.19 34.99 -64.91
CA PHE A 639 -48.43 35.41 -66.29
C PHE A 639 -47.12 35.46 -67.09
N THR A 640 -47.03 34.67 -68.17
CA THR A 640 -45.82 34.59 -69.00
C THR A 640 -45.52 35.93 -69.66
N ALA A 641 -44.30 36.46 -69.48
CA ALA A 641 -43.90 37.80 -69.92
C ALA A 641 -44.87 38.92 -69.49
N GLY A 642 -45.65 38.68 -68.42
CA GLY A 642 -46.66 39.59 -67.93
C GLY A 642 -47.88 39.79 -68.84
N LYS A 643 -48.11 38.89 -69.81
CA LYS A 643 -49.15 39.05 -70.84
C LYS A 643 -50.48 38.44 -70.41
N LEU A 644 -51.41 39.33 -70.10
CA LEU A 644 -52.85 39.09 -70.19
C LEU A 644 -53.34 39.87 -71.41
N HIS A 645 -54.02 39.22 -72.36
CA HIS A 645 -54.58 39.91 -73.52
C HIS A 645 -56.09 40.12 -73.33
N TRP A 646 -56.57 41.28 -73.77
CA TRP A 646 -57.98 41.64 -73.76
C TRP A 646 -58.31 42.51 -74.98
N THR A 647 -59.57 42.54 -75.37
CA THR A 647 -60.06 43.45 -76.41
C THR A 647 -60.09 44.88 -75.86
N HIS A 648 -59.33 45.81 -76.45
CA HIS A 648 -59.26 47.22 -75.99
C HIS A 648 -60.54 48.04 -76.29
N HIS A 649 -61.26 47.69 -77.37
CA HIS A 649 -62.53 48.32 -77.77
C HIS A 649 -63.58 47.23 -78.00
N LEU A 650 -64.45 47.02 -77.02
CA LEU A 650 -65.53 46.05 -77.10
C LEU A 650 -66.72 46.67 -77.84
N SER A 651 -67.01 46.22 -79.05
CA SER A 651 -68.21 46.64 -79.78
C SER A 651 -69.40 45.77 -79.43
N LEU A 652 -70.43 46.39 -78.88
CA LEU A 652 -71.67 45.72 -78.46
C LEU A 652 -72.41 45.14 -79.67
N SER A 653 -72.33 45.79 -80.83
CA SER A 653 -72.89 45.29 -82.09
C SER A 653 -72.19 44.03 -82.64
N LYS A 654 -70.96 43.73 -82.21
CA LYS A 654 -70.14 42.63 -82.75
C LYS A 654 -69.93 41.47 -81.79
N SER A 655 -70.06 41.68 -80.48
CA SER A 655 -69.57 40.73 -79.48
C SER A 655 -70.61 40.33 -78.42
N ALA A 656 -71.90 40.55 -78.67
CA ALA A 656 -73.00 40.17 -77.77
C ALA A 656 -72.73 40.52 -76.29
N SER A 657 -72.21 41.73 -76.04
CA SER A 657 -71.86 42.25 -74.71
C SER A 657 -70.83 41.41 -73.92
N THR A 658 -69.94 40.70 -74.61
CA THR A 658 -68.97 39.78 -74.00
C THR A 658 -67.53 40.25 -74.21
N GLN A 659 -66.82 40.51 -73.12
CA GLN A 659 -65.39 40.81 -73.12
C GLN A 659 -64.57 39.51 -73.14
N SER A 660 -63.68 39.38 -74.11
CA SER A 660 -62.77 38.25 -74.23
C SER A 660 -61.42 38.54 -73.57
N TRP A 661 -60.91 37.53 -72.89
CA TRP A 661 -59.63 37.53 -72.21
C TRP A 661 -58.82 36.31 -72.63
N THR A 662 -57.51 36.48 -72.79
CA THR A 662 -56.58 35.37 -73.00
C THR A 662 -55.44 35.49 -72.01
N ALA A 663 -55.34 34.52 -71.09
CA ALA A 663 -54.26 34.42 -70.14
C ALA A 663 -53.23 33.40 -70.65
N ILE A 664 -51.95 33.77 -70.64
CA ILE A 664 -50.84 32.84 -70.86
C ILE A 664 -50.13 32.70 -69.52
N VAL A 665 -50.19 31.51 -68.94
CA VAL A 665 -49.65 31.24 -67.60
C VAL A 665 -48.58 30.17 -67.68
N ALA A 666 -47.44 30.43 -67.06
CA ALA A 666 -46.39 29.44 -66.86
C ALA A 666 -46.59 28.77 -65.51
N ASN A 667 -46.60 27.43 -65.48
CA ASN A 667 -46.51 26.65 -64.25
C ASN A 667 -45.07 26.14 -64.08
N PRO A 668 -44.25 26.80 -63.26
CA PRO A 668 -42.88 26.37 -63.00
C PRO A 668 -42.79 25.21 -61.99
N LEU A 669 -43.92 24.79 -61.39
CA LEU A 669 -43.93 23.73 -60.39
C LEU A 669 -43.81 22.34 -61.03
N SER A 670 -43.34 21.37 -60.23
CA SER A 670 -43.19 19.96 -60.61
C SER A 670 -44.51 19.18 -60.66
N SER A 671 -45.62 19.80 -60.25
CA SER A 671 -46.96 19.22 -60.26
C SER A 671 -47.93 20.09 -61.05
N SER A 672 -49.01 19.46 -61.54
CA SER A 672 -50.08 20.19 -62.21
C SER A 672 -50.83 21.08 -61.22
N VAL A 673 -51.15 22.31 -61.63
CA VAL A 673 -51.90 23.27 -60.83
C VAL A 673 -53.25 23.58 -61.45
N LYS A 674 -54.22 23.89 -60.60
CA LYS A 674 -55.53 24.43 -60.99
C LYS A 674 -55.46 25.95 -60.95
N LEU A 675 -55.79 26.60 -62.06
CA LEU A 675 -55.72 28.05 -62.21
C LEU A 675 -57.11 28.68 -62.39
N VAL A 676 -57.26 29.85 -61.79
CA VAL A 676 -58.35 30.79 -62.08
C VAL A 676 -57.80 32.22 -62.07
N VAL A 677 -58.45 33.11 -62.81
CA VAL A 677 -58.13 34.54 -62.84
C VAL A 677 -59.32 35.31 -62.28
N ARG A 678 -59.11 36.05 -61.18
CA ARG A 678 -60.13 36.96 -60.65
C ARG A 678 -59.96 38.32 -61.29
N ILE A 679 -61.01 38.86 -61.88
CA ILE A 679 -61.04 40.17 -62.52
C ILE A 679 -62.03 41.05 -61.78
N VAL A 680 -61.52 42.16 -61.26
CA VAL A 680 -62.32 43.23 -60.66
C VAL A 680 -62.27 44.41 -61.61
N GLY A 681 -63.42 44.78 -62.16
CA GLY A 681 -63.58 45.88 -63.11
C GLY A 681 -64.54 46.95 -62.61
N ILE A 682 -64.22 48.21 -62.87
CA ILE A 682 -65.07 49.35 -62.53
C ILE A 682 -65.09 50.35 -63.69
N SER A 683 -66.27 50.89 -63.98
CA SER A 683 -66.43 51.96 -64.95
C SER A 683 -65.80 53.24 -64.42
N THR A 684 -64.91 53.84 -65.20
CA THR A 684 -64.33 55.15 -64.90
C THR A 684 -65.27 56.29 -65.22
N THR A 685 -66.34 56.03 -65.98
CA THR A 685 -67.35 57.02 -66.37
C THR A 685 -68.55 57.00 -65.44
N ASN A 686 -68.96 55.82 -64.98
CA ASN A 686 -70.06 55.63 -64.03
C ASN A 686 -69.64 54.64 -62.93
N PRO A 687 -69.01 55.10 -61.84
CA PRO A 687 -68.44 54.22 -60.81
C PRO A 687 -69.44 53.26 -60.14
N GLY A 688 -70.75 53.48 -60.28
CA GLY A 688 -71.79 52.54 -59.82
C GLY A 688 -71.83 51.23 -60.63
N ASN A 689 -71.29 51.24 -61.85
CA ASN A 689 -71.17 50.06 -62.70
C ASN A 689 -69.83 49.36 -62.43
N SER A 690 -69.89 48.17 -61.83
CA SER A 690 -68.71 47.34 -61.54
C SER A 690 -69.02 45.86 -61.69
N PHE A 691 -67.96 45.06 -61.81
CA PHE A 691 -68.05 43.61 -61.77
C PHE A 691 -66.87 43.03 -61.01
N ASP A 692 -67.10 41.88 -60.39
CA ASP A 692 -66.09 41.06 -59.73
C ASP A 692 -66.37 39.61 -60.08
N VAL A 693 -65.52 39.05 -60.92
CA VAL A 693 -65.70 37.71 -61.47
C VAL A 693 -64.43 36.90 -61.30
N THR A 694 -64.57 35.60 -61.13
CA THR A 694 -63.46 34.64 -61.20
C THR A 694 -63.68 33.71 -62.37
N CYS A 695 -62.67 33.61 -63.21
CA CYS A 695 -62.73 32.91 -64.48
C CYS A 695 -61.71 31.79 -64.54
N GLY A 696 -62.19 30.58 -64.83
CA GLY A 696 -61.36 29.47 -65.31
C GLY A 696 -61.76 29.15 -66.75
N VAL A 697 -62.41 28.01 -66.97
CA VAL A 697 -63.10 27.67 -68.22
C VAL A 697 -64.35 28.54 -68.40
N THR A 698 -65.09 28.77 -67.31
CA THR A 698 -66.21 29.72 -67.24
C THR A 698 -65.97 30.80 -66.19
N CYS A 699 -66.65 31.94 -66.33
CA CYS A 699 -66.63 33.03 -65.35
C CYS A 699 -67.82 32.94 -64.40
N VAL A 700 -67.57 33.14 -63.11
CA VAL A 700 -68.60 33.15 -62.05
C VAL A 700 -68.47 34.45 -61.25
N ASN A 701 -69.58 35.03 -60.79
CA ASN A 701 -69.56 36.22 -59.93
C ASN A 701 -68.92 35.87 -58.56
N THR A 702 -67.96 36.69 -58.14
CA THR A 702 -67.14 36.45 -56.93
C THR A 702 -67.31 37.56 -55.87
N ALA A 703 -68.20 38.51 -56.11
CA ALA A 703 -68.41 39.69 -55.26
C ALA A 703 -68.82 39.36 -53.81
N SER A 704 -69.32 38.15 -53.54
CA SER A 704 -69.88 37.74 -52.24
C SER A 704 -68.91 36.98 -51.31
N GLY A 705 -67.64 36.75 -51.68
CA GLY A 705 -66.71 36.05 -50.78
C GLY A 705 -65.29 35.77 -51.26
N GLY A 706 -64.88 36.22 -52.47
CA GLY A 706 -63.53 35.94 -52.98
C GLY A 706 -63.36 34.54 -53.57
N VAL A 707 -62.18 34.26 -54.15
CA VAL A 707 -61.92 33.05 -54.95
C VAL A 707 -62.20 31.76 -54.19
N ASN A 708 -61.75 31.66 -52.93
CA ASN A 708 -61.90 30.44 -52.13
C ASN A 708 -63.31 30.19 -51.58
N ALA A 709 -64.22 31.18 -51.65
CA ALA A 709 -65.59 31.06 -51.17
C ALA A 709 -66.62 31.04 -52.31
N THR A 710 -66.19 31.03 -53.58
CA THR A 710 -67.07 31.02 -54.75
C THR A 710 -67.35 29.57 -55.19
N PRO A 711 -68.58 29.04 -55.07
CA PRO A 711 -68.92 27.72 -55.57
C PRO A 711 -68.97 27.67 -57.10
N GLY A 712 -68.79 26.48 -57.69
CA GLY A 712 -68.98 26.28 -59.13
C GLY A 712 -67.85 26.79 -60.03
N LEU A 713 -66.68 27.11 -59.47
CA LEU A 713 -65.50 27.45 -60.26
C LEU A 713 -65.04 26.23 -61.08
N THR A 714 -64.81 26.45 -62.37
CA THR A 714 -64.28 25.44 -63.31
C THR A 714 -62.83 25.79 -63.67
N PRO A 715 -61.83 25.43 -62.85
CA PRO A 715 -60.44 25.85 -63.07
C PRO A 715 -59.84 25.26 -64.34
N VAL A 716 -58.83 25.94 -64.86
CA VAL A 716 -57.98 25.42 -65.93
C VAL A 716 -56.81 24.67 -65.31
N THR A 717 -56.64 23.40 -65.67
CA THR A 717 -55.48 22.61 -65.23
C THR A 717 -54.29 22.90 -66.13
N VAL A 718 -53.17 23.30 -65.53
CA VAL A 718 -51.89 23.50 -66.24
C VAL A 718 -50.89 22.46 -65.75
N GLY A 719 -50.32 21.71 -66.69
CA GLY A 719 -49.32 20.68 -66.41
C GLY A 719 -48.05 21.24 -65.78
N ALA A 720 -47.31 20.39 -65.08
CA ALA A 720 -46.01 20.73 -64.50
C ALA A 720 -45.02 21.23 -65.57
N GLY A 721 -44.28 22.30 -65.27
CA GLY A 721 -43.23 22.84 -66.15
C GLY A 721 -43.69 23.43 -67.49
N VAL A 722 -45.00 23.52 -67.77
CA VAL A 722 -45.54 23.94 -69.07
C VAL A 722 -46.18 25.33 -68.97
N SER A 723 -46.12 26.07 -70.08
CA SER A 723 -46.90 27.29 -70.30
C SER A 723 -48.17 26.98 -71.08
N THR A 724 -49.33 27.37 -70.55
CA THR A 724 -50.62 27.14 -71.18
C THR A 724 -51.34 28.45 -71.43
N SER A 725 -51.87 28.61 -72.64
CA SER A 725 -52.78 29.68 -73.00
C SER A 725 -54.22 29.20 -72.82
N PHE A 726 -55.05 29.97 -72.12
CA PHE A 726 -56.49 29.73 -72.06
C PHE A 726 -57.24 31.05 -72.21
N SER A 727 -58.41 30.96 -72.82
CA SER A 727 -59.29 32.11 -73.03
C SER A 727 -60.60 31.90 -72.33
N PHE A 728 -61.15 32.99 -71.80
CA PHE A 728 -62.45 33.00 -71.17
C PHE A 728 -63.17 34.29 -71.53
N ASN A 729 -64.48 34.21 -71.44
CA ASN A 729 -65.40 35.23 -71.89
C ASN A 729 -66.25 35.68 -70.71
N GLN A 730 -66.34 36.99 -70.52
CA GLN A 730 -67.08 37.61 -69.45
C GLN A 730 -68.18 38.51 -70.02
N ILE A 731 -69.41 38.36 -69.55
CA ILE A 731 -70.50 39.27 -69.90
C ILE A 731 -70.30 40.61 -69.17
N VAL A 732 -70.38 41.72 -69.90
CA VAL A 732 -70.22 43.10 -69.40
C VAL A 732 -71.43 43.96 -69.77
N SER A 733 -72.63 43.41 -69.58
CA SER A 733 -73.90 44.12 -69.82
C SER A 733 -74.05 45.35 -68.94
N GLY A 734 -74.50 46.47 -69.51
CA GLY A 734 -74.78 47.71 -68.76
C GLY A 734 -73.68 48.77 -68.83
N PHE A 735 -72.54 48.48 -69.47
CA PHE A 735 -71.39 49.39 -69.61
C PHE A 735 -71.42 50.19 -70.93
N ASN A 736 -72.60 50.50 -71.49
CA ASN A 736 -72.72 51.07 -72.84
C ASN A 736 -72.06 52.46 -72.93
N ASN A 737 -71.11 52.62 -73.86
CA ASN A 737 -70.33 53.86 -74.04
C ASN A 737 -69.48 54.25 -72.81
N GLU A 738 -69.06 53.26 -72.01
CA GLU A 738 -68.24 53.46 -70.82
C GLU A 738 -66.80 52.95 -71.01
N LYS A 739 -65.87 53.53 -70.23
CA LYS A 739 -64.50 53.02 -70.12
C LYS A 739 -64.37 52.26 -68.81
N VAL A 740 -63.83 51.04 -68.86
CA VAL A 740 -63.68 50.15 -67.71
C VAL A 740 -62.20 50.01 -67.39
N SER A 741 -61.82 50.28 -66.15
CA SER A 741 -60.51 49.92 -65.59
C SER A 741 -60.64 48.64 -64.79
N PHE A 742 -59.63 47.77 -64.84
CA PHE A 742 -59.69 46.48 -64.15
C PHE A 742 -58.34 46.07 -63.55
N THR A 743 -58.41 45.16 -62.58
CA THR A 743 -57.27 44.37 -62.08
C THR A 743 -57.62 42.89 -62.17
N ALA A 744 -56.78 42.14 -62.86
CA ALA A 744 -56.83 40.69 -63.02
C ALA A 744 -55.72 40.06 -62.18
N THR A 745 -56.10 39.26 -61.19
CA THR A 745 -55.18 38.55 -60.30
C THR A 745 -55.21 37.06 -60.61
N LEU A 746 -54.05 36.46 -60.82
CA LEU A 746 -53.91 35.03 -60.99
C LEU A 746 -53.99 34.33 -59.63
N PHE A 747 -54.75 33.25 -59.59
CA PHE A 747 -54.87 32.37 -58.44
C PHE A 747 -54.57 30.94 -58.87
N TYR A 748 -53.81 30.21 -58.05
CA TYR A 748 -53.45 28.82 -58.32
C TYR A 748 -53.65 27.94 -57.10
N ALA A 749 -53.96 26.67 -57.32
CA ALA A 749 -54.12 25.66 -56.27
C ALA A 749 -53.47 24.34 -56.67
N THR A 750 -52.73 23.73 -55.75
CA THR A 750 -52.31 22.32 -55.81
C THR A 750 -53.31 21.40 -55.08
N GLY A 751 -54.26 21.98 -54.33
CA GLY A 751 -55.32 21.30 -53.59
C GLY A 751 -56.68 21.99 -53.75
N THR A 752 -57.40 22.21 -52.65
CA THR A 752 -58.72 22.85 -52.62
C THR A 752 -58.68 24.36 -52.38
N ILE A 753 -57.55 24.89 -51.88
CA ILE A 753 -57.37 26.30 -51.56
C ILE A 753 -56.52 26.96 -52.64
N TYR A 754 -57.01 28.07 -53.18
CA TYR A 754 -56.29 28.93 -54.11
C TYR A 754 -55.45 29.97 -53.38
N THR A 755 -54.21 30.10 -53.82
CA THR A 755 -53.24 31.10 -53.40
C THR A 755 -53.10 32.15 -54.50
N HIS A 756 -53.01 33.43 -54.13
CA HIS A 756 -52.78 34.50 -55.10
C HIS A 756 -51.33 34.42 -55.62
N SER A 757 -51.14 34.79 -56.88
CA SER A 757 -49.83 34.97 -57.49
C SER A 757 -49.69 36.41 -57.97
N ASP A 758 -49.31 36.64 -59.22
CA ASP A 758 -49.16 37.95 -59.81
C ASP A 758 -50.50 38.55 -60.28
N SER A 759 -50.50 39.87 -60.44
CA SER A 759 -51.66 40.64 -60.91
C SER A 759 -51.29 41.53 -62.09
N LYS A 760 -52.29 41.80 -62.94
CA LYS A 760 -52.20 42.69 -64.09
C LYS A 760 -53.39 43.64 -64.11
N SER A 761 -53.13 44.92 -64.32
CA SER A 761 -54.17 45.92 -64.46
C SER A 761 -54.20 46.48 -65.88
N GLY A 762 -55.37 46.92 -66.31
CA GLY A 762 -55.57 47.47 -67.64
C GLY A 762 -56.89 48.21 -67.77
N ALA A 763 -57.23 48.60 -69.00
CA ALA A 763 -58.51 49.23 -69.30
C ALA A 763 -58.99 48.90 -70.71
N PHE A 764 -60.30 48.92 -70.91
CA PHE A 764 -60.96 48.81 -72.22
C PHE A 764 -62.15 49.76 -72.31
N ALA A 765 -62.55 50.11 -73.52
CA ALA A 765 -63.74 50.90 -73.79
C ALA A 765 -64.84 50.01 -74.38
N VAL A 766 -66.08 50.23 -73.93
CA VAL A 766 -67.26 49.56 -74.46
C VAL A 766 -67.96 50.52 -75.40
N VAL A 767 -67.94 50.22 -76.69
CA VAL A 767 -68.51 51.04 -77.76
C VAL A 767 -69.77 50.37 -78.30
N PRO A 768 -70.76 51.13 -78.80
CA PRO A 768 -71.97 50.58 -79.41
C PRO A 768 -71.72 49.50 -80.48
#